data_AF-A0A0D3HTL1-F1
#
_entry.id   AF-A0A0D3HTL1-F1
#
_cell.length_a   1.000
_cell.length_b   1.000
_cell.length_c   1.000
_cell.angle_alpha   90.00
_cell.angle_beta   90.00
_cell.angle_gamma   90.00
#
_symmetry.space_group_name_H-M   'P 1'
#
loop_
_entity.id
_entity.type
_entity.pdbx_description
1 polymer ?
#
loop_
_entity_poly.entity_id
_entity_poly.type
_entity_poly.pdbx_seq_one_letter_code
_entity_poly.pdbx_strand_id
1 'polypeptide(L)'
;MAVGKNKRISKGKKGSKKKTVDPFAKKDWYDIKAPSVFNVRNVGKTLVSRTQGTKIASEGLKHRVFEVSLADLQNDEDQAYRKIRLRAEDVQGKNVLTNFWGMSFTTDKLRSLVKKWQTLIEAHVDVKTTDNYMLRLFCIGFTKRRPNQVKRTCYAQASQIRQIRRKMVEIMVNQASSCDLKELVSKFIPEVIGKEIEKATSSIFPLQNVFVRKVKILKAPKFDLGKLMEVHGDYKEDVGTKLERPAEDEVVVGQEASCSSSSVAGREAGTHNPHQTRRPPAAAQDHKAPNHDTTPHPRRTPLVQVSGGVPSLLRLAGSAREGGEAGAIASRSSNGGRHHNLPVPAGGRGGLDHSEDNRRVSGPDPFAAEISQEQRETPHGASMGLRSKQPKALAFRCYAASHRSLTLAVWSLAALVVVVNFHLLIIHKEDESTSTHEINRSIVSELEEVEEEKFRVSPPRSRRNPRAVRRKGEQKPPSVVDEFLDESSAVHDMFFPERNMAIDPINGGNDSMYFYYPGRVWLDTDGNPIQAHGGGVLYDEKTETYFWYGENKDGKTYKAHSKGADRVDIVGVSCYSSKDLWTWRNEGVVLRGEKKNVTHDLHKSNVLERPKVIYNDRTGKYVMWMHIDDTNYTKASVGVAISDSPTGPFSYLYSKQPHDCESRDMTIFKDDNGKAYLIYSSEDNSELHIGQLTDDYLDVTDNMRRLLIAQHREAPALFKYEGTYYMITSGCTGWAPNTALAHAATAIMGPWETLGNPCVGGNDIFRSTTFFSQSTFVLPIPGLSGSFIFMADRWSPSELRDSRYVWLPLTVGGLPDEAADYSFMFPLWSRVSIYWHRRWRLPEGWRDS
;
A
#
# COMPACT_ATOMS: atom_id res chain seq x y z
N MET A 1 32.68 -41.27 56.64
CA MET A 1 33.41 -39.99 56.85
C MET A 1 32.42 -38.88 57.14
N ALA A 2 32.80 -37.86 57.92
CA ALA A 2 31.85 -36.97 58.61
C ALA A 2 31.83 -35.53 58.09
N VAL A 3 30.69 -34.84 58.30
CA VAL A 3 30.46 -33.40 58.58
C VAL A 3 31.20 -32.34 57.73
N GLY A 4 30.56 -31.28 57.18
CA GLY A 4 29.13 -30.94 57.13
C GLY A 4 28.84 -29.42 57.12
N LYS A 5 27.54 -29.07 57.03
CA LYS A 5 26.86 -27.79 57.36
C LYS A 5 27.33 -26.46 56.70
N ASN A 6 26.39 -25.86 55.96
CA ASN A 6 26.36 -24.49 55.41
C ASN A 6 26.91 -23.37 56.32
N LYS A 7 27.49 -22.32 55.71
CA LYS A 7 27.31 -20.94 56.20
C LYS A 7 27.44 -19.82 55.15
N ARG A 8 26.30 -19.12 54.97
CA ARG A 8 26.14 -17.66 54.77
C ARG A 8 26.59 -17.00 53.45
N ILE A 9 25.58 -16.51 52.72
CA ILE A 9 25.68 -15.40 51.75
C ILE A 9 26.34 -14.17 52.39
N SER A 10 27.28 -13.53 51.68
CA SER A 10 27.86 -12.23 52.06
C SER A 10 27.75 -11.19 50.94
N LYS A 11 26.72 -10.34 51.02
CA LYS A 11 26.59 -8.99 50.41
C LYS A 11 27.20 -8.80 49.02
N GLY A 12 26.37 -8.85 47.98
CA GLY A 12 26.77 -8.46 46.62
C GLY A 12 27.32 -7.03 46.56
N LYS A 13 28.36 -6.81 45.74
CA LYS A 13 28.88 -5.47 45.45
C LYS A 13 27.76 -4.62 44.85
N LYS A 14 27.45 -3.47 45.46
CA LYS A 14 26.56 -2.45 44.87
C LYS A 14 26.99 -2.22 43.42
N GLY A 15 26.04 -2.39 42.49
CA GLY A 15 26.27 -2.03 41.10
C GLY A 15 26.71 -0.58 41.02
N SER A 16 27.89 -0.33 40.43
CA SER A 16 28.36 1.02 40.16
C SER A 16 27.31 1.70 39.28
N LYS A 17 26.64 2.73 39.81
CA LYS A 17 25.76 3.59 38.99
C LYS A 17 26.65 4.15 37.88
N LYS A 18 26.47 3.67 36.65
CA LYS A 18 27.12 4.27 35.47
C LYS A 18 26.85 5.76 35.54
N LYS A 19 27.91 6.58 35.71
CA LYS A 19 27.76 8.04 35.66
C LYS A 19 27.05 8.37 34.35
N THR A 20 26.02 9.20 34.40
CA THR A 20 25.28 9.67 33.21
C THR A 20 26.17 10.63 32.42
N VAL A 21 27.19 10.09 31.75
CA VAL A 21 28.09 10.85 30.89
C VAL A 21 27.30 11.31 29.68
N ASP A 22 27.26 12.63 29.50
CA ASP A 22 26.60 13.34 28.42
C ASP A 22 26.74 12.62 27.06
N PRO A 23 25.63 12.31 26.35
CA PRO A 23 25.68 11.79 25.00
C PRO A 23 26.48 12.62 24.00
N PHE A 24 26.61 13.94 24.19
CA PHE A 24 27.38 14.82 23.30
C PHE A 24 28.90 14.72 23.51
N ALA A 25 29.37 14.54 24.75
CA ALA A 25 30.78 14.31 25.06
C ALA A 25 31.37 13.00 24.46
N LYS A 26 30.52 12.17 23.84
CA LYS A 26 30.88 10.92 23.16
C LYS A 26 30.77 11.01 21.62
N LYS A 27 30.49 12.19 21.06
CA LYS A 27 30.37 12.40 19.61
C LYS A 27 31.58 13.12 19.07
N ASP A 28 32.00 12.75 17.87
CA ASP A 28 33.02 13.45 17.10
C ASP A 28 32.38 14.20 15.92
N TRP A 29 32.94 15.35 15.58
CA TRP A 29 32.53 16.17 14.44
C TRP A 29 33.21 15.69 13.15
N TYR A 30 32.41 15.64 12.09
CA TYR A 30 32.82 15.31 10.73
C TYR A 30 32.38 16.41 9.75
N ASP A 31 33.25 16.78 8.83
CA ASP A 31 33.01 17.83 7.83
C ASP A 31 32.57 17.20 6.50
N ILE A 32 31.43 17.65 5.96
CA ILE A 32 30.81 17.08 4.77
C ILE A 32 31.39 17.77 3.52
N LYS A 33 31.92 16.97 2.59
CA LYS A 33 32.58 17.46 1.37
C LYS A 33 31.78 17.15 0.12
N ALA A 34 31.47 18.17 -0.68
CA ALA A 34 30.83 18.02 -1.98
C ALA A 34 31.83 17.55 -3.08
N PRO A 35 31.30 16.95 -4.17
CA PRO A 35 32.02 16.75 -5.42
C PRO A 35 32.69 18.02 -5.96
N SER A 36 33.72 17.87 -6.80
CA SER A 36 34.38 18.98 -7.50
C SER A 36 33.51 19.67 -8.57
N VAL A 37 32.23 19.27 -8.71
CA VAL A 37 31.25 19.82 -9.65
C VAL A 37 30.55 21.06 -9.08
N PHE A 38 30.64 21.28 -7.77
CA PHE A 38 30.05 22.42 -7.06
C PHE A 38 31.14 23.39 -6.60
N ASN A 39 30.86 24.70 -6.63
CA ASN A 39 31.83 25.73 -6.23
C ASN A 39 32.20 25.60 -4.74
N VAL A 40 31.20 25.43 -3.87
CA VAL A 40 31.38 25.35 -2.41
C VAL A 40 31.54 23.89 -2.00
N ARG A 41 32.78 23.48 -1.72
CA ARG A 41 33.08 22.10 -1.30
C ARG A 41 32.71 21.78 0.15
N ASN A 42 32.60 22.78 1.03
CA ASN A 42 32.29 22.59 2.45
C ASN A 42 30.78 22.72 2.68
N VAL A 43 30.07 21.60 2.76
CA VAL A 43 28.59 21.54 2.81
C VAL A 43 28.02 21.82 4.20
N GLY A 44 28.76 21.44 5.24
CA GLY A 44 28.30 21.51 6.63
C GLY A 44 29.03 20.51 7.52
N LYS A 45 28.56 20.37 8.76
CA LYS A 45 29.14 19.46 9.76
C LYS A 45 28.11 18.47 10.28
N THR A 46 28.53 17.26 10.62
CA THR A 46 27.68 16.25 11.25
C THR A 46 28.35 15.64 12.49
N LEU A 47 27.53 15.13 13.40
CA LEU A 47 27.95 14.54 14.68
C LEU A 47 27.62 13.05 14.70
N VAL A 48 28.62 12.21 14.94
CA VAL A 48 28.43 10.77 15.13
C VAL A 48 29.17 10.28 16.36
N SER A 49 28.57 9.29 17.04
CA SER A 49 29.14 8.63 18.21
C SER A 49 30.53 8.07 17.89
N ARG A 50 31.52 8.38 18.73
CA ARG A 50 32.87 7.83 18.65
C ARG A 50 32.83 6.30 18.62
N THR A 51 33.65 5.71 17.75
CA THR A 51 33.84 4.26 17.59
C THR A 51 33.92 3.56 18.95
N GLN A 52 33.07 2.54 19.16
CA GLN A 52 32.94 1.82 20.42
C GLN A 52 32.80 0.32 20.15
N GLY A 53 33.78 -0.45 20.62
CA GLY A 53 33.86 -1.89 20.33
C GLY A 53 33.95 -2.12 18.81
N THR A 54 33.08 -3.00 18.30
CA THR A 54 33.02 -3.39 16.89
C THR A 54 32.24 -2.43 15.99
N LYS A 55 31.68 -1.32 16.50
CA LYS A 55 30.89 -0.36 15.70
C LYS A 55 31.71 0.88 15.38
N ILE A 56 32.09 1.05 14.11
CA ILE A 56 32.96 2.13 13.65
C ILE A 56 32.12 3.37 13.28
N ALA A 57 32.57 4.55 13.69
CA ALA A 57 31.88 5.82 13.41
C ALA A 57 31.72 6.12 11.90
N SER A 58 32.71 5.75 11.07
CA SER A 58 32.69 5.94 9.61
C SER A 58 31.68 5.03 8.91
N GLU A 59 31.55 3.77 9.31
CA GLU A 59 30.49 2.86 8.81
C GLU A 59 29.10 3.44 9.10
N GLY A 60 28.91 3.98 10.31
CA GLY A 60 27.69 4.66 10.69
C GLY A 60 27.41 5.97 9.94
N LEU A 61 28.39 6.53 9.21
CA LEU A 61 28.25 7.72 8.35
C LEU A 61 28.01 7.37 6.89
N LYS A 62 28.61 6.29 6.38
CA LYS A 62 28.44 5.84 5.00
C LYS A 62 26.96 5.63 4.67
N HIS A 63 26.63 5.88 3.41
CA HIS A 63 25.30 5.77 2.82
C HIS A 63 24.22 6.71 3.35
N ARG A 64 24.49 7.55 4.36
CA ARG A 64 23.60 8.69 4.71
C ARG A 64 23.48 9.65 3.53
N VAL A 65 22.31 10.27 3.40
CA VAL A 65 22.04 11.29 2.38
C VAL A 65 21.90 12.64 3.08
N PHE A 66 22.69 13.61 2.64
CA PHE A 66 22.58 15.01 3.03
C PHE A 66 21.78 15.76 1.95
N GLU A 67 20.89 16.66 2.38
CA GLU A 67 20.08 17.49 1.49
C GLU A 67 20.46 18.96 1.68
N VAL A 68 20.85 19.62 0.59
CA VAL A 68 21.48 20.95 0.56
C VAL A 68 20.78 21.81 -0.48
N SER A 69 20.68 23.14 -0.31
CA SER A 69 20.23 23.97 -1.43
C SER A 69 21.36 24.15 -2.46
N LEU A 70 21.00 24.43 -3.71
CA LEU A 70 21.96 24.76 -4.74
C LEU A 70 22.54 26.19 -4.56
N ALA A 71 21.85 27.06 -3.83
CA ALA A 71 22.38 28.35 -3.41
C ALA A 71 23.59 28.18 -2.48
N ASP A 72 23.49 27.33 -1.45
CA ASP A 72 24.61 27.02 -0.52
C ASP A 72 25.83 26.42 -1.26
N LEU A 73 25.59 25.72 -2.36
CA LEU A 73 26.63 25.02 -3.14
C LEU A 73 27.29 25.90 -4.21
N GLN A 74 26.61 26.96 -4.68
CA GLN A 74 27.03 27.76 -5.83
C GLN A 74 27.16 29.26 -5.54
N ASN A 75 26.65 29.73 -4.40
CA ASN A 75 26.44 31.14 -4.01
C ASN A 75 25.45 31.90 -4.92
N ASP A 76 24.37 31.23 -5.34
CA ASP A 76 23.33 31.80 -6.21
C ASP A 76 21.92 31.60 -5.63
N GLU A 77 21.38 32.65 -5.02
CA GLU A 77 20.05 32.68 -4.37
C GLU A 77 18.89 32.41 -5.34
N ASP A 78 19.02 32.76 -6.63
CA ASP A 78 17.96 32.48 -7.61
C ASP A 78 17.70 30.97 -7.74
N GLN A 79 18.67 30.14 -7.35
CA GLN A 79 18.61 28.68 -7.40
C GLN A 79 18.31 28.01 -6.04
N ALA A 80 18.06 28.76 -4.95
CA ALA A 80 17.83 28.23 -3.59
C ALA A 80 16.69 27.18 -3.50
N TYR A 81 15.71 27.26 -4.41
CA TYR A 81 14.59 26.31 -4.52
C TYR A 81 14.97 24.91 -5.02
N ARG A 82 16.21 24.71 -5.47
CA ARG A 82 16.73 23.46 -6.02
C ARG A 82 17.52 22.77 -4.91
N LYS A 83 17.05 21.60 -4.45
CA LYS A 83 17.75 20.82 -3.44
C LYS A 83 18.56 19.70 -4.09
N ILE A 84 19.85 19.64 -3.78
CA ILE A 84 20.76 18.57 -4.16
C ILE A 84 20.82 17.55 -3.03
N ARG A 85 20.81 16.26 -3.37
CA ARG A 85 20.99 15.15 -2.43
C ARG A 85 22.35 14.50 -2.67
N LEU A 86 23.20 14.56 -1.66
CA LEU A 86 24.56 14.02 -1.69
C LEU A 86 24.65 12.83 -0.74
N ARG A 87 25.05 11.64 -1.23
CA ARG A 87 25.19 10.43 -0.42
C ARG A 87 26.64 10.24 0.00
N ALA A 88 26.87 9.97 1.28
CA ALA A 88 28.18 9.58 1.78
C ALA A 88 28.60 8.22 1.19
N GLU A 89 29.76 8.16 0.55
CA GLU A 89 30.32 6.92 0.01
C GLU A 89 31.60 6.51 0.74
N ASP A 90 32.44 7.49 1.11
CA ASP A 90 33.63 7.25 1.92
C ASP A 90 33.91 8.33 2.98
N VAL A 91 34.79 8.02 3.94
CA VAL A 91 35.15 8.91 5.05
C VAL A 91 36.67 8.88 5.25
N GLN A 92 37.34 9.97 4.90
CA GLN A 92 38.78 10.14 5.03
C GLN A 92 39.10 11.01 6.25
N GLY A 93 39.62 10.39 7.30
CA GLY A 93 39.85 11.04 8.60
C GLY A 93 38.56 11.58 9.21
N LYS A 94 38.37 12.90 9.16
CA LYS A 94 37.13 13.60 9.57
C LYS A 94 36.31 14.16 8.40
N ASN A 95 36.77 14.01 7.17
CA ASN A 95 36.06 14.46 5.97
C ASN A 95 35.15 13.35 5.44
N VAL A 96 33.87 13.64 5.24
CA VAL A 96 32.92 12.72 4.58
C VAL A 96 32.86 13.07 3.11
N LEU A 97 33.31 12.16 2.25
CA LEU A 97 33.24 12.30 0.80
C LEU A 97 31.85 11.87 0.32
N THR A 98 31.22 12.73 -0.48
CA THR A 98 29.83 12.55 -0.90
C THR A 98 29.68 12.65 -2.41
N ASN A 99 28.88 11.75 -2.98
CA ASN A 99 28.59 11.68 -4.40
C ASN A 99 27.14 12.15 -4.68
N PHE A 100 26.85 12.54 -5.92
CA PHE A 100 25.49 12.97 -6.29
C PHE A 100 24.52 11.78 -6.26
N TRP A 101 23.48 11.87 -5.44
CA TRP A 101 22.46 10.83 -5.27
C TRP A 101 21.10 11.19 -5.88
N GLY A 102 20.85 12.49 -6.08
CA GLY A 102 19.64 12.98 -6.74
C GLY A 102 19.43 14.48 -6.58
N MET A 103 18.32 14.95 -7.14
CA MET A 103 17.89 16.35 -7.10
C MET A 103 16.38 16.42 -6.88
N SER A 104 15.89 17.46 -6.21
CA SER A 104 14.46 17.71 -6.02
C SER A 104 14.16 19.19 -5.80
N PHE A 105 13.05 19.67 -6.35
CA PHE A 105 12.53 21.02 -6.07
C PHE A 105 11.89 21.12 -4.67
N THR A 106 11.94 22.30 -4.07
CA THR A 106 11.15 22.67 -2.89
C THR A 106 9.63 22.69 -3.17
N THR A 107 8.82 22.51 -2.13
CA THR A 107 7.36 22.42 -2.25
C THR A 107 6.71 23.77 -2.54
N ASP A 108 7.25 24.85 -1.99
CA ASP A 108 6.92 26.25 -2.30
C ASP A 108 7.07 26.59 -3.80
N LYS A 109 8.22 26.32 -4.43
CA LYS A 109 8.43 26.55 -5.87
C LYS A 109 7.47 25.74 -6.72
N LEU A 110 7.24 24.47 -6.39
CA LEU A 110 6.26 23.64 -7.09
C LEU A 110 4.85 24.25 -7.01
N ARG A 111 4.42 24.67 -5.82
CA ARG A 111 3.15 25.38 -5.60
C ARG A 111 3.08 26.75 -6.31
N SER A 112 4.21 27.45 -6.46
CA SER A 112 4.26 28.74 -7.17
C SER A 112 4.22 28.60 -8.69
N LEU A 113 4.68 27.47 -9.24
CA LEU A 113 4.63 27.16 -10.68
C LEU A 113 3.26 26.63 -11.13
N VAL A 114 2.59 25.81 -10.32
CA VAL A 114 1.28 25.19 -10.64
C VAL A 114 0.13 26.21 -10.44
N LYS A 115 0.06 27.19 -11.34
CA LYS A 115 -1.03 28.18 -11.42
C LYS A 115 -2.20 27.68 -12.27
N LYS A 116 -3.42 28.16 -11.97
CA LYS A 116 -4.63 27.92 -12.78
C LYS A 116 -4.49 28.51 -14.20
N TRP A 117 -5.35 28.05 -15.12
CA TRP A 117 -5.51 28.54 -16.50
C TRP A 117 -4.40 28.19 -17.51
N GLN A 118 -3.41 27.39 -17.12
CA GLN A 118 -2.39 26.78 -17.98
C GLN A 118 -2.45 25.25 -17.84
N THR A 119 -2.03 24.50 -18.87
CA THR A 119 -1.85 23.05 -18.78
C THR A 119 -0.45 22.74 -18.27
N LEU A 120 -0.38 21.90 -17.23
CA LEU A 120 0.85 21.22 -16.79
C LEU A 120 1.10 20.02 -17.71
N ILE A 121 2.37 19.84 -18.11
CA ILE A 121 2.82 18.70 -18.90
C ILE A 121 3.99 18.05 -18.16
N GLU A 122 3.76 16.84 -17.65
CA GLU A 122 4.75 16.01 -16.98
C GLU A 122 5.23 14.88 -17.88
N ALA A 123 6.53 14.62 -17.86
CA ALA A 123 7.16 13.45 -18.48
C ALA A 123 8.21 12.85 -17.52
N HIS A 124 8.34 11.53 -17.52
CA HIS A 124 9.39 10.83 -16.77
C HIS A 124 10.12 9.84 -17.69
N VAL A 125 11.38 9.58 -17.39
CA VAL A 125 12.28 8.71 -18.17
C VAL A 125 13.18 7.94 -17.23
N ASP A 126 13.31 6.64 -17.46
CA ASP A 126 14.42 5.85 -16.94
C ASP A 126 15.53 5.78 -17.99
N VAL A 127 16.73 6.21 -17.63
CA VAL A 127 17.90 6.28 -18.52
C VAL A 127 19.11 5.69 -17.83
N LYS A 128 19.94 4.97 -18.59
CA LYS A 128 21.22 4.44 -18.14
C LYS A 128 22.34 5.32 -18.68
N THR A 129 23.17 5.85 -17.78
CA THR A 129 24.40 6.59 -18.12
C THR A 129 25.51 5.63 -18.60
N THR A 130 26.52 6.19 -19.27
CA THR A 130 27.80 5.55 -19.62
C THR A 130 28.47 4.87 -18.41
N ASP A 131 28.48 5.55 -17.26
CA ASP A 131 28.94 5.04 -15.95
C ASP A 131 28.15 3.83 -15.40
N ASN A 132 27.04 3.42 -16.05
CA ASN A 132 26.09 2.41 -15.60
C ASN A 132 25.18 2.81 -14.42
N TYR A 133 25.12 4.08 -14.00
CA TYR A 133 24.03 4.55 -13.13
C TYR A 133 22.71 4.56 -13.91
N MET A 134 21.68 3.93 -13.35
CA MET A 134 20.30 4.02 -13.82
C MET A 134 19.60 5.16 -13.08
N LEU A 135 19.11 6.15 -13.83
CA LEU A 135 18.50 7.38 -13.33
C LEU A 135 17.04 7.48 -13.76
N ARG A 136 16.14 7.82 -12.82
CA ARG A 136 14.78 8.29 -13.17
C ARG A 136 14.75 9.82 -13.18
N LEU A 137 14.58 10.39 -14.36
CA LEU A 137 14.42 11.83 -14.59
C LEU A 137 12.93 12.19 -14.62
N PHE A 138 12.57 13.31 -14.00
CA PHE A 138 11.22 13.88 -14.04
C PHE A 138 11.29 15.32 -14.56
N CYS A 139 10.67 15.57 -15.72
CA CYS A 139 10.53 16.91 -16.30
C CYS A 139 9.09 17.41 -16.19
N ILE A 140 8.94 18.67 -15.80
CA ILE A 140 7.69 19.43 -15.85
C ILE A 140 7.81 20.55 -16.88
N GLY A 141 6.71 20.96 -17.47
CA GLY A 141 6.59 22.15 -18.30
C GLY A 141 5.18 22.69 -18.29
N PHE A 142 5.02 23.99 -18.52
CA PHE A 142 3.71 24.64 -18.55
C PHE A 142 3.48 25.33 -19.90
N THR A 143 2.24 25.46 -20.34
CA THR A 143 1.91 26.14 -21.59
C THR A 143 2.05 27.66 -21.47
N LYS A 144 2.84 28.27 -22.37
CA LYS A 144 3.08 29.71 -22.43
C LYS A 144 1.91 30.43 -23.10
N ARG A 145 1.47 31.56 -22.52
CA ARG A 145 0.44 32.41 -23.13
C ARG A 145 1.03 33.14 -24.35
N ARG A 146 0.31 33.16 -25.47
CA ARG A 146 0.68 33.94 -26.67
C ARG A 146 0.28 35.41 -26.49
N PRO A 147 1.01 36.40 -27.04
CA PRO A 147 0.74 37.82 -26.79
C PRO A 147 -0.69 38.24 -27.17
N ASN A 148 -1.18 37.79 -28.34
CA ASN A 148 -2.51 38.18 -28.86
C ASN A 148 -3.65 37.26 -28.36
N GLN A 149 -3.48 36.60 -27.21
CA GLN A 149 -4.40 35.57 -26.73
C GLN A 149 -5.55 36.15 -25.89
N VAL A 150 -6.72 36.31 -26.53
CA VAL A 150 -7.97 36.80 -25.92
C VAL A 150 -8.45 35.94 -24.75
N LYS A 151 -8.37 34.60 -24.89
CA LYS A 151 -8.78 33.67 -23.81
C LYS A 151 -7.82 33.79 -22.60
N ARG A 152 -8.39 33.86 -21.39
CA ARG A 152 -7.63 33.78 -20.12
C ARG A 152 -6.94 32.42 -19.95
N THR A 153 -7.46 31.36 -20.59
CA THR A 153 -6.91 30.00 -20.58
C THR A 153 -5.95 29.74 -21.74
N CYS A 154 -4.86 29.05 -21.45
CA CYS A 154 -3.90 28.52 -22.40
C CYS A 154 -3.73 27.01 -22.18
N TYR A 155 -4.69 26.22 -22.67
CA TYR A 155 -4.66 24.76 -22.57
C TYR A 155 -4.27 24.14 -23.92
N ALA A 156 -3.29 23.23 -23.90
CA ALA A 156 -2.96 22.39 -25.06
C ALA A 156 -3.98 21.25 -25.22
N GLN A 157 -4.18 20.78 -26.45
CA GLN A 157 -5.02 19.61 -26.71
C GLN A 157 -4.34 18.31 -26.26
N ALA A 158 -5.10 17.28 -25.91
CA ALA A 158 -4.56 15.98 -25.49
C ALA A 158 -3.60 15.34 -26.52
N SER A 159 -3.89 15.53 -27.82
CA SER A 159 -3.00 15.15 -28.93
C SER A 159 -1.64 15.86 -28.86
N GLN A 160 -1.65 17.19 -28.68
CA GLN A 160 -0.44 18.01 -28.54
C GLN A 160 0.35 17.63 -27.29
N ILE A 161 -0.33 17.41 -26.15
CA ILE A 161 0.31 16.96 -24.89
C ILE A 161 1.02 15.61 -25.09
N ARG A 162 0.42 14.65 -25.80
CA ARG A 162 1.05 13.35 -26.15
C ARG A 162 2.25 13.51 -27.09
N GLN A 163 2.22 14.45 -28.03
CA GLN A 163 3.37 14.76 -28.90
C GLN A 163 4.52 15.42 -28.12
N ILE A 164 4.20 16.40 -27.26
CA ILE A 164 5.15 17.10 -26.40
C ILE A 164 5.82 16.11 -25.44
N ARG A 165 5.05 15.25 -24.76
CA ARG A 165 5.59 14.19 -23.88
C ARG A 165 6.59 13.28 -24.59
N ARG A 166 6.32 12.87 -25.84
CA ARG A 166 7.28 12.06 -26.63
C ARG A 166 8.59 12.81 -26.90
N LYS A 167 8.54 14.08 -27.34
CA LYS A 167 9.75 14.91 -27.51
C LYS A 167 10.51 15.14 -26.20
N MET A 168 9.81 15.32 -25.07
CA MET A 168 10.44 15.46 -23.75
C MET A 168 11.20 14.19 -23.35
N VAL A 169 10.61 13.01 -23.60
CA VAL A 169 11.24 11.71 -23.37
C VAL A 169 12.48 11.53 -24.24
N GLU A 170 12.34 11.75 -25.54
CA GLU A 170 13.41 11.65 -26.56
C GLU A 170 14.63 12.51 -26.21
N ILE A 171 14.43 13.78 -25.89
CA ILE A 171 15.52 14.71 -25.55
C ILE A 171 16.18 14.33 -24.21
N MET A 172 15.39 13.91 -23.20
CA MET A 172 15.94 13.42 -21.94
C MET A 172 16.80 12.16 -22.10
N VAL A 173 16.38 11.20 -22.93
CA VAL A 173 17.18 10.00 -23.24
C VAL A 173 18.48 10.42 -23.92
N ASN A 174 18.40 11.17 -25.01
CA ASN A 174 19.56 11.53 -25.84
C ASN A 174 20.62 12.35 -25.09
N GLN A 175 20.22 13.21 -24.15
CA GLN A 175 21.14 14.05 -23.36
C GLN A 175 21.76 13.36 -22.13
N ALA A 176 21.19 12.22 -21.69
CA ALA A 176 21.57 11.53 -20.46
C ALA A 176 22.12 10.11 -20.67
N SER A 177 21.91 9.48 -21.83
CA SER A 177 22.59 8.24 -22.22
C SER A 177 24.00 8.48 -22.75
N SER A 178 24.28 9.70 -23.21
CA SER A 178 25.53 10.14 -23.84
C SER A 178 26.57 10.73 -22.89
N CYS A 179 26.28 10.82 -21.59
CA CYS A 179 27.10 11.52 -20.59
C CYS A 179 27.29 10.72 -19.30
N ASP A 180 28.45 10.92 -18.69
CA ASP A 180 28.78 10.45 -17.34
C ASP A 180 27.96 11.19 -16.27
N LEU A 181 27.87 10.63 -15.06
CA LEU A 181 27.09 11.24 -13.98
C LEU A 181 27.60 12.66 -13.64
N LYS A 182 28.92 12.87 -13.71
CA LYS A 182 29.62 14.13 -13.47
C LYS A 182 29.20 15.24 -14.45
N GLU A 183 29.14 14.91 -15.74
CA GLU A 183 28.70 15.83 -16.80
C GLU A 183 27.19 16.09 -16.74
N LEU A 184 26.40 15.06 -16.45
CA LEU A 184 24.94 15.21 -16.41
C LEU A 184 24.49 16.12 -15.25
N VAL A 185 25.19 16.09 -14.11
CA VAL A 185 25.01 17.08 -13.02
C VAL A 185 25.38 18.49 -13.48
N SER A 186 26.47 18.67 -14.23
CA SER A 186 26.84 19.99 -14.77
C SER A 186 25.85 20.52 -15.81
N LYS A 187 25.10 19.64 -16.52
CA LYS A 187 23.95 20.03 -17.35
C LYS A 187 22.68 20.37 -16.55
N PHE A 188 22.46 19.73 -15.39
CA PHE A 188 21.29 19.98 -14.54
C PHE A 188 21.30 21.35 -13.85
N ILE A 189 22.48 21.82 -13.40
CA ILE A 189 22.63 23.09 -12.67
C ILE A 189 22.12 24.29 -13.51
N PRO A 190 22.67 24.61 -14.70
CA PRO A 190 22.22 25.71 -15.54
C PRO A 190 21.04 25.37 -16.47
N GLU A 191 20.35 24.24 -16.25
CA GLU A 191 19.09 23.86 -16.91
C GLU A 191 19.13 23.66 -18.43
N VAL A 192 20.25 23.17 -18.99
CA VAL A 192 20.45 23.01 -20.45
C VAL A 192 19.31 22.20 -21.08
N ILE A 193 19.01 21.04 -20.50
CA ILE A 193 17.97 20.10 -20.97
C ILE A 193 16.57 20.74 -21.01
N GLY A 194 16.25 21.61 -20.05
CA GLY A 194 14.97 22.33 -20.03
C GLY A 194 14.83 23.31 -21.19
N LYS A 195 15.90 24.08 -21.45
CA LYS A 195 15.97 25.08 -22.53
C LYS A 195 15.94 24.43 -23.92
N GLU A 196 16.57 23.27 -24.09
CA GLU A 196 16.47 22.47 -25.31
C GLU A 196 15.06 21.94 -25.55
N ILE A 197 14.39 21.43 -24.51
CA ILE A 197 12.99 21.01 -24.60
C ILE A 197 12.09 22.19 -24.98
N GLU A 198 12.23 23.38 -24.38
CA GLU A 198 11.44 24.57 -24.78
C GLU A 198 11.65 24.92 -26.26
N LYS A 199 12.90 24.90 -26.75
CA LYS A 199 13.22 25.13 -28.16
C LYS A 199 12.58 24.10 -29.08
N ALA A 200 12.71 22.80 -28.78
CA ALA A 200 12.23 21.70 -29.62
C ALA A 200 10.70 21.48 -29.56
N THR A 201 10.04 21.88 -28.47
CA THR A 201 8.57 21.78 -28.30
C THR A 201 7.83 22.99 -28.86
N SER A 202 8.51 24.15 -29.00
CA SER A 202 7.93 25.40 -29.52
C SER A 202 7.17 25.26 -30.84
N SER A 203 7.60 24.36 -31.73
CA SER A 203 6.96 24.07 -33.02
C SER A 203 5.58 23.41 -32.91
N ILE A 204 5.28 22.79 -31.77
CA ILE A 204 3.98 22.14 -31.47
C ILE A 204 3.16 23.10 -30.59
N PHE A 205 3.73 23.51 -29.46
CA PHE A 205 3.12 24.46 -28.54
C PHE A 205 4.22 25.14 -27.71
N PRO A 206 4.23 26.48 -27.58
CA PRO A 206 5.24 27.17 -26.79
C PRO A 206 5.09 26.84 -25.29
N LEU A 207 6.16 26.33 -24.69
CA LEU A 207 6.24 26.06 -23.25
C LEU A 207 6.93 27.21 -22.49
N GLN A 208 6.82 27.15 -21.17
CA GLN A 208 7.51 27.99 -20.20
C GLN A 208 7.80 27.17 -18.93
N ASN A 209 8.85 27.55 -18.20
CA ASN A 209 9.24 26.94 -16.93
C ASN A 209 9.48 25.42 -17.07
N VAL A 210 10.14 24.99 -18.16
CA VAL A 210 10.47 23.58 -18.34
C VAL A 210 11.70 23.21 -17.51
N PHE A 211 11.50 22.35 -16.52
CA PHE A 211 12.54 22.02 -15.54
C PHE A 211 12.62 20.52 -15.25
N VAL A 212 13.84 20.04 -14.99
CA VAL A 212 14.09 18.75 -14.35
C VAL A 212 13.74 18.87 -12.86
N ARG A 213 12.46 18.62 -12.53
CA ARG A 213 11.86 18.73 -11.18
C ARG A 213 12.51 17.78 -10.16
N LYS A 214 12.91 16.58 -10.60
CA LYS A 214 13.43 15.53 -9.72
C LYS A 214 14.34 14.57 -10.50
N VAL A 215 15.39 14.11 -9.83
CA VAL A 215 16.30 13.04 -10.29
C VAL A 215 16.44 12.03 -9.15
N LYS A 216 16.24 10.75 -9.44
CA LYS A 216 16.54 9.62 -8.54
C LYS A 216 17.59 8.72 -9.19
N ILE A 217 18.60 8.26 -8.45
CA ILE A 217 19.28 7.00 -8.79
C ILE A 217 18.34 5.84 -8.45
N LEU A 218 18.10 4.93 -9.39
CA LEU A 218 17.38 3.66 -9.17
C LEU A 218 18.36 2.52 -8.88
N LYS A 219 19.43 2.42 -9.68
CA LYS A 219 20.50 1.42 -9.53
C LYS A 219 21.85 2.10 -9.73
N ALA A 220 22.72 1.97 -8.73
CA ALA A 220 24.12 2.38 -8.83
C ALA A 220 24.96 1.20 -9.36
N PRO A 221 26.12 1.45 -10.01
CA PRO A 221 27.14 0.43 -10.24
C PRO A 221 27.74 -0.06 -8.92
N LYS A 222 28.64 -1.05 -8.99
CA LYS A 222 29.49 -1.41 -7.83
C LYS A 222 30.32 -0.18 -7.43
N PHE A 223 30.50 0.01 -6.12
CA PHE A 223 31.31 1.11 -5.60
C PHE A 223 32.77 0.98 -6.07
N ASP A 224 33.30 2.07 -6.61
CA ASP A 224 34.68 2.20 -7.08
C ASP A 224 35.32 3.41 -6.40
N LEU A 225 36.37 3.15 -5.62
CA LEU A 225 37.09 4.19 -4.89
C LEU A 225 37.88 5.12 -5.83
N GLY A 226 38.37 4.61 -6.97
CA GLY A 226 39.10 5.39 -7.96
C GLY A 226 38.22 6.48 -8.57
N LYS A 227 37.04 6.09 -9.07
CA LYS A 227 36.02 7.03 -9.58
C LYS A 227 35.54 8.03 -8.53
N LEU A 228 35.44 7.64 -7.26
CA LEU A 228 35.14 8.61 -6.20
C LEU A 228 36.28 9.64 -6.03
N MET A 229 37.55 9.21 -6.09
CA MET A 229 38.68 10.14 -6.03
C MET A 229 38.71 11.08 -7.24
N GLU A 230 38.43 10.62 -8.46
CA GLU A 230 38.30 11.47 -9.67
C GLU A 230 37.20 12.55 -9.58
N VAL A 231 36.19 12.31 -8.73
CA VAL A 231 35.10 13.26 -8.43
C VAL A 231 35.46 14.22 -7.28
N HIS A 232 36.50 13.91 -6.50
CA HIS A 232 36.96 14.75 -5.39
C HIS A 232 38.34 15.42 -5.57
N GLY A 233 39.19 14.94 -6.48
CA GLY A 233 40.57 15.39 -6.68
C GLY A 233 41.52 15.00 -5.53
N ASP A 234 42.82 15.08 -5.78
CA ASP A 234 43.87 14.74 -4.81
C ASP A 234 43.83 15.65 -3.57
N TYR A 235 43.21 15.18 -2.50
CA TYR A 235 43.41 15.73 -1.16
C TYR A 235 44.80 15.35 -0.66
N LYS A 236 45.71 16.31 -0.61
CA LYS A 236 46.88 16.21 0.28
C LYS A 236 46.39 16.34 1.72
N GLU A 237 46.90 15.49 2.61
CA GLU A 237 46.65 15.62 4.04
C GLU A 237 47.44 16.80 4.60
N ASP A 238 46.74 17.81 5.13
CA ASP A 238 47.37 18.84 5.95
C ASP A 238 47.83 18.22 7.28
N VAL A 239 49.09 17.80 7.32
CA VAL A 239 49.74 17.25 8.53
C VAL A 239 49.80 18.34 9.60
N GLY A 240 48.93 18.20 10.61
CA GLY A 240 48.71 19.23 11.62
C GLY A 240 49.98 19.64 12.38
N THR A 241 50.15 20.95 12.55
CA THR A 241 51.24 21.57 13.30
C THR A 241 51.35 20.97 14.71
N LYS A 242 52.55 20.60 15.14
CA LYS A 242 52.78 20.15 16.53
C LYS A 242 52.47 21.27 17.50
N LEU A 243 51.49 21.05 18.38
CA LEU A 243 51.41 21.73 19.66
C LEU A 243 52.44 21.10 20.61
N GLU A 244 53.37 21.91 21.11
CA GLU A 244 54.28 21.49 22.17
C GLU A 244 53.51 21.34 23.49
N ARG A 245 54.04 20.49 24.37
CA ARG A 245 53.41 20.16 25.65
C ARG A 245 54.14 20.94 26.76
N PRO A 246 53.43 21.58 27.71
CA PRO A 246 54.09 22.34 28.77
C PRO A 246 55.04 21.47 29.60
N ALA A 247 56.17 22.05 29.98
CA ALA A 247 57.03 21.53 31.03
C ALA A 247 56.53 22.01 32.41
N GLU A 248 57.06 21.42 33.47
CA GLU A 248 56.67 21.68 34.87
C GLU A 248 57.38 22.92 35.45
N ASP A 249 56.89 23.44 36.57
CA ASP A 249 57.24 24.75 37.14
C ASP A 249 58.69 24.89 37.66
N GLU A 250 59.25 26.11 37.65
CA GLU A 250 59.89 26.70 38.85
C GLU A 250 60.09 28.25 38.80
N VAL A 251 59.77 28.90 39.93
CA VAL A 251 60.29 30.17 40.54
C VAL A 251 60.45 31.48 39.72
N VAL A 252 59.43 32.36 39.84
CA VAL A 252 59.43 33.78 40.33
C VAL A 252 60.64 34.72 40.09
N VAL A 253 60.40 35.93 39.54
CA VAL A 253 60.67 37.29 40.13
C VAL A 253 60.25 38.44 39.17
N GLY A 254 59.49 39.42 39.68
CA GLY A 254 59.29 40.78 39.10
C GLY A 254 58.43 40.90 37.82
N GLN A 255 57.82 42.05 37.48
CA GLN A 255 57.52 43.27 38.26
C GLN A 255 56.24 43.95 37.69
N GLU A 256 55.87 45.16 38.11
CA GLU A 256 54.49 45.66 38.10
C GLU A 256 54.05 46.53 36.90
N ALA A 257 52.72 46.59 36.73
CA ALA A 257 51.89 47.76 36.39
C ALA A 257 52.05 48.54 35.05
N SER A 258 51.01 48.35 34.22
CA SER A 258 50.09 49.41 33.73
C SER A 258 50.38 50.23 32.45
N CYS A 259 49.33 50.28 31.61
CA CYS A 259 48.74 51.43 30.91
C CYS A 259 49.63 52.52 30.27
N SER A 260 49.48 52.72 28.95
CA SER A 260 48.90 53.96 28.40
C SER A 260 48.80 53.96 26.85
N SER A 261 48.40 55.10 26.30
CA SER A 261 47.75 55.36 25.02
C SER A 261 48.71 55.75 23.86
N SER A 262 48.11 56.17 22.74
CA SER A 262 48.69 56.79 21.52
C SER A 262 49.39 55.83 20.54
N SER A 263 49.21 55.86 19.21
CA SER A 263 48.72 56.84 18.21
C SER A 263 49.77 57.81 17.62
N VAL A 264 50.26 57.47 16.42
CA VAL A 264 50.81 58.42 15.41
C VAL A 264 50.34 57.96 14.02
N ALA A 265 50.12 58.89 13.10
CA ALA A 265 49.74 58.61 11.71
C ALA A 265 50.81 59.11 10.74
N GLY A 266 50.95 58.45 9.59
CA GLY A 266 51.73 58.92 8.44
C GLY A 266 50.82 59.20 7.25
N ARG A 267 50.98 60.37 6.61
CA ARG A 267 50.35 60.75 5.35
C ARG A 267 51.43 61.18 4.38
N GLU A 268 51.24 60.91 3.09
CA GLU A 268 51.69 61.79 2.02
C GLU A 268 50.72 61.70 0.82
N ALA A 269 50.78 62.64 -0.13
CA ALA A 269 49.63 62.92 -1.00
C ALA A 269 49.97 63.55 -2.36
N GLY A 270 49.05 63.36 -3.32
CA GLY A 270 48.88 64.21 -4.51
C GLY A 270 48.93 63.48 -5.86
N THR A 271 48.32 63.97 -6.94
CA THR A 271 47.27 65.01 -7.12
C THR A 271 46.74 64.95 -8.56
N HIS A 272 45.42 65.00 -8.79
CA HIS A 272 44.73 65.86 -9.79
C HIS A 272 43.22 65.56 -9.97
N ASN A 273 42.52 66.51 -10.58
CA ASN A 273 41.07 66.66 -10.88
C ASN A 273 40.98 67.78 -12.00
N PRO A 274 39.84 68.31 -12.53
CA PRO A 274 38.43 68.19 -12.11
C PRO A 274 37.34 68.10 -13.23
N HIS A 275 36.08 67.91 -12.81
CA HIS A 275 34.86 68.67 -13.19
C HIS A 275 33.73 68.26 -12.21
N GLN A 276 33.16 69.14 -11.36
CA GLN A 276 31.99 70.01 -11.61
C GLN A 276 30.80 69.30 -12.30
N THR A 277 29.55 69.26 -11.80
CA THR A 277 28.87 69.77 -10.57
C THR A 277 27.52 69.01 -10.40
N ARG A 278 26.59 69.16 -9.43
CA ARG A 278 26.29 70.09 -8.30
C ARG A 278 25.48 69.36 -7.19
N ARG A 279 24.92 70.08 -6.20
CA ARG A 279 23.92 69.64 -5.17
C ARG A 279 23.05 70.88 -4.77
N PRO A 280 22.29 70.90 -3.63
CA PRO A 280 20.92 70.38 -3.34
C PRO A 280 20.00 71.59 -2.93
N PRO A 281 19.17 71.64 -1.84
CA PRO A 281 18.32 70.68 -1.09
C PRO A 281 16.86 71.17 -0.74
N ALA A 282 16.03 70.25 -0.21
CA ALA A 282 15.05 70.40 0.91
C ALA A 282 13.79 71.33 0.91
N ALA A 283 12.79 70.83 1.68
CA ALA A 283 11.73 71.51 2.47
C ALA A 283 10.41 72.04 1.81
N ALA A 284 9.29 71.77 2.51
CA ALA A 284 8.04 72.55 2.73
C ALA A 284 7.27 73.17 1.52
N GLN A 285 5.96 73.44 1.53
CA GLN A 285 4.78 73.16 2.41
C GLN A 285 3.53 73.49 1.56
N ASP A 286 2.36 72.85 1.75
CA ASP A 286 1.08 73.57 1.59
C ASP A 286 -0.17 72.83 2.13
N HIS A 287 -1.27 73.57 2.30
CA HIS A 287 -2.62 73.10 2.67
C HIS A 287 -3.53 72.99 1.40
N LYS A 288 -4.78 72.50 1.38
CA LYS A 288 -5.83 72.24 2.40
C LYS A 288 -6.82 71.13 1.89
N ALA A 289 -7.72 70.65 2.74
CA ALA A 289 -8.67 69.53 2.51
C ALA A 289 -10.00 69.98 1.81
N PRO A 290 -11.09 69.15 1.64
CA PRO A 290 -11.32 67.75 2.07
C PRO A 290 -12.11 66.81 1.09
N ASN A 291 -12.19 65.49 1.38
CA ASN A 291 -13.47 64.83 1.73
C ASN A 291 -13.39 63.33 2.12
N HIS A 292 -14.05 63.03 3.25
CA HIS A 292 -14.72 61.81 3.73
C HIS A 292 -14.14 60.37 3.63
N ASP A 293 -14.06 59.81 4.86
CA ASP A 293 -14.48 58.48 5.32
C ASP A 293 -13.56 57.25 5.29
N THR A 294 -13.77 56.42 6.32
CA THR A 294 -12.69 55.71 7.01
C THR A 294 -12.99 54.24 7.29
N THR A 295 -11.89 53.49 7.36
CA THR A 295 -11.69 52.16 8.00
C THR A 295 -11.92 52.26 9.54
N PRO A 296 -11.79 51.20 10.41
CA PRO A 296 -11.09 49.92 10.21
C PRO A 296 -11.68 48.68 10.95
N HIS A 297 -10.86 47.63 11.08
CA HIS A 297 -11.01 46.47 11.99
C HIS A 297 -11.13 46.85 13.48
N PRO A 298 -11.50 45.90 14.35
CA PRO A 298 -10.54 45.47 15.38
C PRO A 298 -10.51 43.94 15.67
N ARG A 299 -9.76 43.52 16.71
CA ARG A 299 -9.56 42.14 17.20
C ARG A 299 -9.92 41.99 18.70
N ARG A 300 -10.33 40.79 19.12
CA ARG A 300 -10.19 40.14 20.46
C ARG A 300 -10.92 40.72 21.71
N THR A 301 -11.88 39.92 22.25
CA THR A 301 -12.10 39.45 23.67
C THR A 301 -12.10 40.44 24.88
N PRO A 302 -12.83 40.20 26.02
CA PRO A 302 -13.26 38.91 26.61
C PRO A 302 -14.69 38.88 27.29
N LEU A 303 -14.88 37.96 28.26
CA LEU A 303 -16.02 37.56 29.12
C LEU A 303 -17.03 38.62 29.67
N VAL A 304 -18.26 38.19 30.00
CA VAL A 304 -18.87 38.10 31.38
C VAL A 304 -20.26 37.40 31.37
N GLN A 305 -20.74 36.91 32.54
CA GLN A 305 -22.01 36.18 32.78
C GLN A 305 -23.24 37.09 33.03
N VAL A 306 -24.47 36.57 32.86
CA VAL A 306 -25.69 36.84 33.70
C VAL A 306 -26.59 35.56 33.75
N SER A 307 -27.50 35.48 34.73
CA SER A 307 -28.22 34.31 35.27
C SER A 307 -29.68 34.08 34.83
N GLY A 308 -30.20 32.86 35.09
CA GLY A 308 -31.63 32.57 35.34
C GLY A 308 -32.30 31.63 34.32
N GLY A 309 -33.21 30.71 34.68
CA GLY A 309 -33.73 30.30 36.01
C GLY A 309 -34.62 29.04 35.90
N VAL A 310 -34.95 28.40 37.03
CA VAL A 310 -35.69 27.11 37.10
C VAL A 310 -37.14 27.33 37.56
N PRO A 311 -38.10 26.51 37.09
CA PRO A 311 -39.08 25.94 38.03
C PRO A 311 -39.37 24.44 37.82
N SER A 312 -39.55 23.71 38.93
CA SER A 312 -40.07 22.33 38.96
C SER A 312 -41.30 22.26 39.86
N LEU A 313 -42.44 21.77 39.35
CA LEU A 313 -43.60 21.25 40.10
C LEU A 313 -44.54 20.51 39.13
N LEU A 314 -45.46 19.60 39.52
CA LEU A 314 -45.50 18.56 40.57
C LEU A 314 -46.84 17.80 40.43
N ARG A 315 -46.88 16.47 40.66
CA ARG A 315 -48.11 15.63 40.73
C ARG A 315 -48.88 15.52 39.39
N LEU A 316 -49.72 14.51 39.12
CA LEU A 316 -50.59 13.71 40.00
C LEU A 316 -50.57 12.19 39.67
N ALA A 317 -51.31 11.39 40.44
CA ALA A 317 -51.33 9.92 40.37
C ALA A 317 -52.76 9.36 40.26
N GLY A 318 -52.86 8.08 39.88
CA GLY A 318 -54.11 7.32 39.78
C GLY A 318 -54.39 6.83 38.34
N SER A 319 -55.08 5.71 38.12
CA SER A 319 -55.51 4.66 39.07
C SER A 319 -55.67 3.33 38.34
N ALA A 320 -55.84 2.24 39.11
CA ALA A 320 -55.91 0.88 38.60
C ALA A 320 -57.14 0.59 37.71
N ARG A 321 -57.02 -0.44 36.87
CA ARG A 321 -58.11 -1.42 36.70
C ARG A 321 -57.61 -2.80 36.30
N GLU A 322 -58.34 -3.81 36.78
CA GLU A 322 -58.13 -5.23 36.47
C GLU A 322 -58.69 -5.58 35.07
N GLY A 323 -58.28 -6.73 34.55
CA GLY A 323 -58.70 -7.24 33.24
C GLY A 323 -58.09 -8.60 32.93
N GLY A 324 -58.30 -9.58 33.81
CA GLY A 324 -57.89 -10.96 33.57
C GLY A 324 -59.00 -11.75 32.90
N GLU A 325 -58.65 -12.62 31.95
CA GLU A 325 -59.55 -13.67 31.49
C GLU A 325 -58.73 -14.94 31.16
N ALA A 326 -59.25 -16.10 31.57
CA ALA A 326 -58.59 -17.39 31.40
C ALA A 326 -59.38 -18.26 30.41
N GLY A 327 -58.74 -18.63 29.29
CA GLY A 327 -59.30 -19.54 28.29
C GLY A 327 -58.44 -20.80 28.18
N ALA A 328 -59.00 -21.94 28.60
CA ALA A 328 -58.32 -23.24 28.60
C ALA A 328 -59.03 -24.26 27.68
N ILE A 329 -58.56 -25.52 27.71
CA ILE A 329 -59.21 -26.77 27.23
C ILE A 329 -58.82 -27.21 25.79
N ALA A 330 -58.93 -28.54 25.58
CA ALA A 330 -58.89 -29.29 24.31
C ALA A 330 -57.50 -29.66 23.73
N SER A 331 -56.80 -30.53 24.48
CA SER A 331 -55.96 -31.58 23.91
C SER A 331 -56.70 -32.44 22.88
N ARG A 332 -55.97 -33.02 21.91
CA ARG A 332 -56.36 -34.31 21.30
C ARG A 332 -55.15 -35.09 20.80
N SER A 333 -55.24 -36.42 20.91
CA SER A 333 -54.16 -37.36 20.59
C SER A 333 -54.65 -38.49 19.68
N SER A 334 -53.83 -38.86 18.71
CA SER A 334 -53.89 -40.09 17.90
C SER A 334 -52.57 -40.18 17.12
N ASN A 335 -51.60 -41.08 17.36
CA ASN A 335 -51.56 -42.49 17.79
C ASN A 335 -51.78 -43.49 16.64
N GLY A 336 -50.87 -44.48 16.54
CA GLY A 336 -50.79 -45.51 15.48
C GLY A 336 -49.87 -45.11 14.30
N GLY A 337 -48.85 -45.89 13.89
CA GLY A 337 -48.21 -47.08 14.50
C GLY A 337 -48.12 -48.30 13.57
N ARG A 338 -47.18 -49.23 13.87
CA ARG A 338 -46.94 -50.55 13.23
C ARG A 338 -46.27 -50.52 11.84
N HIS A 339 -45.51 -51.52 11.36
CA HIS A 339 -44.70 -52.60 11.97
C HIS A 339 -43.87 -53.33 10.88
N HIS A 340 -42.72 -53.94 11.24
CA HIS A 340 -42.10 -55.11 10.56
C HIS A 340 -41.59 -54.90 9.10
N ASN A 341 -40.67 -55.71 8.51
CA ASN A 341 -39.93 -56.89 9.00
C ASN A 341 -38.56 -57.07 8.28
N LEU A 342 -37.69 -57.93 8.82
CA LEU A 342 -36.53 -58.59 8.16
C LEU A 342 -37.03 -59.74 7.22
N PRO A 343 -36.25 -60.35 6.26
CA PRO A 343 -34.84 -60.77 6.43
C PRO A 343 -33.90 -60.94 5.18
N VAL A 344 -32.69 -61.46 5.50
CA VAL A 344 -31.61 -62.18 4.76
C VAL A 344 -32.12 -63.47 4.02
N PRO A 345 -31.44 -64.19 3.05
CA PRO A 345 -30.01 -64.21 2.56
C PRO A 345 -29.71 -64.35 1.01
N ALA A 346 -28.39 -64.31 0.69
CA ALA A 346 -27.60 -65.13 -0.29
C ALA A 346 -27.91 -65.31 -1.80
N GLY A 347 -26.83 -65.28 -2.62
CA GLY A 347 -26.34 -66.53 -3.26
C GLY A 347 -25.94 -66.55 -4.75
N GLY A 348 -24.66 -66.86 -5.03
CA GLY A 348 -24.15 -67.43 -6.29
C GLY A 348 -23.27 -66.52 -7.17
N ARG A 349 -22.44 -67.00 -8.11
CA ARG A 349 -21.55 -68.19 -8.27
C ARG A 349 -21.06 -68.22 -9.74
N GLY A 350 -19.78 -68.53 -9.98
CA GLY A 350 -19.20 -68.80 -11.31
C GLY A 350 -18.31 -67.67 -11.86
N GLY A 351 -17.10 -67.94 -12.41
CA GLY A 351 -16.35 -69.20 -12.47
C GLY A 351 -14.95 -69.02 -13.09
N LEU A 352 -14.13 -70.10 -13.08
CA LEU A 352 -13.23 -70.65 -14.13
C LEU A 352 -12.53 -69.68 -15.12
N ASP A 353 -11.23 -69.80 -15.49
CA ASP A 353 -10.20 -70.80 -15.16
C ASP A 353 -8.75 -70.31 -15.51
N HIS A 354 -7.74 -71.21 -15.39
CA HIS A 354 -6.32 -71.23 -15.90
C HIS A 354 -5.87 -70.25 -17.03
N SER A 355 -4.58 -69.90 -17.27
CA SER A 355 -3.24 -70.52 -16.99
C SER A 355 -2.11 -69.43 -16.86
N GLU A 356 -0.93 -69.64 -16.26
CA GLU A 356 0.36 -70.21 -16.80
C GLU A 356 0.76 -69.77 -18.24
N ASP A 357 2.04 -69.52 -18.63
CA ASP A 357 3.35 -69.73 -17.96
C ASP A 357 4.48 -68.69 -18.33
N ASN A 358 5.51 -68.69 -17.47
CA ASN A 358 6.88 -68.16 -17.46
C ASN A 358 7.75 -68.25 -18.75
N ARG A 359 8.60 -67.23 -19.07
CA ARG A 359 10.09 -67.35 -19.29
C ARG A 359 10.86 -66.10 -19.75
N ARG A 360 12.19 -66.16 -19.60
CA ARG A 360 13.24 -65.18 -20.01
C ARG A 360 13.83 -65.51 -21.41
N VAL A 361 14.59 -64.58 -22.02
CA VAL A 361 15.99 -64.72 -22.54
C VAL A 361 16.44 -63.42 -23.29
N SER A 362 17.71 -63.28 -23.71
CA SER A 362 18.44 -62.03 -23.92
C SER A 362 19.24 -61.88 -25.25
N GLY A 363 19.12 -60.71 -25.93
CA GLY A 363 20.08 -60.10 -26.88
C GLY A 363 20.38 -60.83 -28.23
N PRO A 364 21.26 -60.30 -29.12
CA PRO A 364 21.93 -58.99 -29.18
C PRO A 364 21.92 -58.29 -30.60
N ASP A 365 22.78 -57.28 -30.83
CA ASP A 365 22.98 -56.41 -32.04
C ASP A 365 23.62 -57.10 -33.29
N PRO A 366 24.11 -56.41 -34.39
CA PRO A 366 23.82 -55.09 -35.05
C PRO A 366 23.66 -55.18 -36.62
N PHE A 367 23.55 -54.06 -37.39
CA PHE A 367 24.26 -53.76 -38.69
C PHE A 367 23.90 -52.37 -39.31
N ALA A 368 24.34 -52.05 -40.56
CA ALA A 368 24.34 -50.73 -41.25
C ALA A 368 24.04 -50.87 -42.79
N ALA A 369 24.02 -49.88 -43.70
CA ALA A 369 24.49 -48.47 -43.70
C ALA A 369 23.51 -47.43 -44.36
N GLU A 370 23.71 -46.64 -45.45
CA GLU A 370 24.72 -46.58 -46.55
C GLU A 370 24.92 -45.15 -47.18
N ILE A 371 25.10 -45.01 -48.52
CA ILE A 371 25.82 -43.92 -49.26
C ILE A 371 24.91 -42.99 -50.11
N SER A 372 25.33 -41.71 -50.32
CA SER A 372 25.14 -40.91 -51.56
C SER A 372 26.09 -39.68 -51.60
N GLN A 373 26.22 -38.97 -52.74
CA GLN A 373 27.38 -38.09 -53.05
C GLN A 373 27.15 -37.06 -54.19
N GLU A 374 27.68 -35.81 -54.09
CA GLU A 374 28.14 -35.02 -55.27
C GLU A 374 29.25 -33.97 -54.93
N GLN A 375 29.55 -32.96 -55.79
CA GLN A 375 30.93 -32.56 -56.15
C GLN A 375 31.39 -31.08 -55.95
N ARG A 376 32.70 -30.92 -55.61
CA ARG A 376 33.71 -29.90 -56.05
C ARG A 376 33.44 -28.39 -55.76
N GLU A 377 34.40 -27.44 -55.84
CA GLU A 377 35.76 -27.34 -56.42
C GLU A 377 36.80 -26.68 -55.46
N THR A 378 38.11 -26.70 -55.82
CA THR A 378 39.18 -25.81 -55.29
C THR A 378 40.31 -25.63 -56.32
N PRO A 379 41.08 -24.51 -56.25
CA PRO A 379 42.45 -24.47 -56.81
C PRO A 379 43.55 -23.95 -55.83
N HIS A 380 44.81 -24.12 -56.25
CA HIS A 380 46.09 -23.88 -55.54
C HIS A 380 46.37 -22.41 -55.15
N GLY A 381 47.36 -22.07 -54.30
CA GLY A 381 48.32 -22.86 -53.50
C GLY A 381 49.77 -22.31 -53.54
N ALA A 382 50.50 -22.34 -52.40
CA ALA A 382 51.94 -21.99 -52.30
C ALA A 382 52.58 -22.55 -50.99
N SER A 383 53.91 -22.73 -50.92
CA SER A 383 54.58 -23.36 -49.75
C SER A 383 56.00 -22.84 -49.46
N MET A 384 56.33 -22.60 -48.18
CA MET A 384 57.66 -22.62 -47.49
C MET A 384 57.48 -22.08 -46.04
N GLY A 385 58.23 -22.46 -44.99
CA GLY A 385 59.18 -23.56 -44.82
C GLY A 385 59.94 -23.57 -43.46
N LEU A 386 59.69 -24.58 -42.61
CA LEU A 386 60.56 -25.15 -41.55
C LEU A 386 60.99 -24.39 -40.25
N ARG A 387 61.09 -25.20 -39.17
CA ARG A 387 62.05 -25.19 -38.01
C ARG A 387 61.81 -24.39 -36.69
N SER A 388 61.03 -25.02 -35.81
CA SER A 388 61.49 -25.73 -34.58
C SER A 388 62.04 -25.02 -33.30
N LYS A 389 61.68 -25.66 -32.15
CA LYS A 389 62.30 -25.73 -30.79
C LYS A 389 61.64 -24.94 -29.64
N GLN A 390 61.75 -25.54 -28.45
CA GLN A 390 61.04 -25.20 -27.20
C GLN A 390 61.74 -24.10 -26.37
N PRO A 391 61.01 -23.38 -25.51
CA PRO A 391 61.61 -22.57 -24.44
C PRO A 391 62.15 -23.43 -23.29
N LYS A 392 63.14 -22.92 -22.55
CA LYS A 392 63.66 -23.50 -21.30
C LYS A 392 63.02 -22.84 -20.08
N ALA A 393 62.92 -23.59 -18.98
CA ALA A 393 62.49 -23.06 -17.69
C ALA A 393 63.65 -22.40 -16.90
N LEU A 394 63.30 -21.52 -15.96
CA LEU A 394 64.11 -21.22 -14.78
C LEU A 394 63.19 -21.18 -13.55
N ALA A 395 63.68 -21.61 -12.39
CA ALA A 395 62.86 -21.92 -11.22
C ALA A 395 62.76 -20.78 -10.19
N PHE A 396 61.66 -20.76 -9.43
CA PHE A 396 61.57 -20.05 -8.15
C PHE A 396 61.70 -21.03 -6.97
N ARG A 397 62.33 -20.58 -5.88
CA ARG A 397 62.66 -21.42 -4.73
C ARG A 397 61.46 -21.65 -3.81
N CYS A 398 61.35 -22.86 -3.27
CA CYS A 398 60.48 -23.15 -2.13
C CYS A 398 61.03 -22.53 -0.82
N TYR A 399 60.13 -22.19 0.09
CA TYR A 399 60.42 -22.03 1.52
C TYR A 399 59.27 -22.69 2.30
N ALA A 400 59.59 -23.48 3.33
CA ALA A 400 58.59 -24.24 4.09
C ALA A 400 58.18 -23.51 5.39
N ALA A 401 56.87 -23.47 5.71
CA ALA A 401 56.36 -22.67 6.82
C ALA A 401 55.12 -23.25 7.56
N SER A 402 55.33 -24.33 8.33
CA SER A 402 54.54 -24.72 9.51
C SER A 402 53.10 -25.29 9.37
N HIS A 403 52.77 -26.20 10.29
CA HIS A 403 51.45 -26.87 10.40
C HIS A 403 50.25 -25.98 10.74
N ARG A 404 50.43 -24.67 11.01
CA ARG A 404 49.30 -23.77 11.35
C ARG A 404 48.45 -23.34 10.15
N SER A 405 48.94 -23.52 8.92
CA SER A 405 48.19 -23.22 7.71
C SER A 405 47.02 -24.20 7.49
N LEU A 406 47.21 -25.49 7.79
CA LEU A 406 46.26 -26.53 7.41
C LEU A 406 44.93 -26.45 8.18
N THR A 407 44.96 -26.15 9.48
CA THR A 407 43.74 -25.95 10.28
C THR A 407 42.98 -24.70 9.87
N LEU A 408 43.67 -23.60 9.53
CA LEU A 408 43.03 -22.41 8.96
C LEU A 408 42.36 -22.73 7.62
N ALA A 409 43.03 -23.47 6.73
CA ALA A 409 42.45 -23.90 5.46
C ALA A 409 41.20 -24.77 5.66
N VAL A 410 41.22 -25.73 6.60
CA VAL A 410 40.05 -26.58 6.92
C VAL A 410 38.89 -25.77 7.50
N TRP A 411 39.14 -24.83 8.42
CA TRP A 411 38.09 -23.96 8.96
C TRP A 411 37.54 -22.99 7.91
N SER A 412 38.37 -22.46 7.01
CA SER A 412 37.92 -21.67 5.86
C SER A 412 37.10 -22.51 4.88
N LEU A 413 37.45 -23.78 4.64
CA LEU A 413 36.67 -24.69 3.80
C LEU A 413 35.32 -25.02 4.44
N ALA A 414 35.29 -25.29 5.75
CA ALA A 414 34.05 -25.51 6.49
C ALA A 414 33.13 -24.26 6.48
N ALA A 415 33.70 -23.07 6.68
CA ALA A 415 32.97 -21.82 6.55
C ALA A 415 32.44 -21.59 5.12
N LEU A 416 33.23 -21.92 4.09
CA LEU A 416 32.79 -21.88 2.70
C LEU A 416 31.64 -22.86 2.44
N VAL A 417 31.71 -24.09 2.95
CA VAL A 417 30.62 -25.08 2.84
C VAL A 417 29.35 -24.61 3.56
N VAL A 418 29.46 -24.00 4.75
CA VAL A 418 28.31 -23.42 5.44
C VAL A 418 27.72 -22.25 4.65
N VAL A 419 28.55 -21.34 4.12
CA VAL A 419 28.08 -20.22 3.28
C VAL A 419 27.44 -20.72 1.98
N VAL A 420 28.00 -21.74 1.33
CA VAL A 420 27.41 -22.35 0.13
C VAL A 420 26.10 -23.06 0.45
N ASN A 421 25.98 -23.79 1.57
CA ASN A 421 24.70 -24.36 1.99
C ASN A 421 23.67 -23.29 2.35
N PHE A 422 24.07 -22.18 2.98
CA PHE A 422 23.17 -21.05 3.25
C PHE A 422 22.75 -20.34 1.95
N HIS A 423 23.67 -20.18 1.00
CA HIS A 423 23.37 -19.54 -0.28
C HIS A 423 22.51 -20.43 -1.18
N LEU A 424 22.73 -21.76 -1.15
CA LEU A 424 21.86 -22.74 -1.78
C LEU A 424 20.49 -22.79 -1.09
N LEU A 425 20.38 -22.69 0.24
CA LEU A 425 19.09 -22.58 0.93
C LEU A 425 18.34 -21.30 0.56
N ILE A 426 19.05 -20.17 0.40
CA ILE A 426 18.45 -18.92 -0.07
C ILE A 426 18.01 -19.06 -1.53
N ILE A 427 18.87 -19.57 -2.42
CA ILE A 427 18.53 -19.78 -3.83
C ILE A 427 17.38 -20.77 -3.97
N HIS A 428 17.37 -21.88 -3.24
CA HIS A 428 16.31 -22.88 -3.32
C HIS A 428 14.98 -22.34 -2.79
N LYS A 429 15.01 -21.42 -1.80
CA LYS A 429 13.81 -20.72 -1.32
C LYS A 429 13.38 -19.58 -2.27
N GLU A 430 14.31 -18.90 -2.93
CA GLU A 430 14.00 -17.96 -4.02
C GLU A 430 13.44 -18.73 -5.24
N ASP A 431 13.94 -19.92 -5.56
CA ASP A 431 13.44 -20.79 -6.63
C ASP A 431 12.08 -21.42 -6.26
N GLU A 432 11.85 -21.86 -5.02
CA GLU A 432 10.52 -22.30 -4.54
C GLU A 432 9.51 -21.15 -4.63
N SER A 433 9.83 -19.98 -4.07
CA SER A 433 8.90 -18.83 -4.07
C SER A 433 8.71 -18.22 -5.46
N THR A 434 9.72 -18.27 -6.35
CA THR A 434 9.61 -17.80 -7.73
C THR A 434 8.90 -18.82 -8.61
N SER A 435 9.20 -20.11 -8.51
CA SER A 435 8.48 -21.14 -9.28
C SER A 435 7.03 -21.29 -8.81
N THR A 436 6.73 -21.25 -7.52
CA THR A 436 5.32 -21.20 -7.05
C THR A 436 4.63 -19.90 -7.47
N HIS A 437 5.30 -18.75 -7.48
CA HIS A 437 4.72 -17.54 -8.08
C HIS A 437 4.52 -17.65 -9.59
N GLU A 438 5.43 -18.24 -10.37
CA GLU A 438 5.29 -18.38 -11.81
C GLU A 438 4.25 -19.45 -12.19
N ILE A 439 4.15 -20.55 -11.44
CA ILE A 439 3.13 -21.58 -11.57
C ILE A 439 1.76 -21.04 -11.17
N ASN A 440 1.61 -20.40 -9.99
CA ASN A 440 0.34 -19.80 -9.60
C ASN A 440 -0.06 -18.65 -10.55
N ARG A 441 0.91 -17.92 -11.11
CA ARG A 441 0.67 -16.90 -12.13
C ARG A 441 0.32 -17.50 -13.50
N SER A 442 0.86 -18.64 -13.92
CA SER A 442 0.42 -19.31 -15.15
C SER A 442 -0.98 -19.89 -14.98
N ILE A 443 -1.24 -20.53 -13.84
CA ILE A 443 -2.54 -21.11 -13.48
C ILE A 443 -3.65 -20.03 -13.40
N VAL A 444 -3.37 -18.85 -12.85
CA VAL A 444 -4.31 -17.72 -12.88
C VAL A 444 -4.34 -17.03 -14.26
N SER A 445 -3.24 -17.05 -15.03
CA SER A 445 -3.18 -16.49 -16.38
C SER A 445 -3.87 -17.34 -17.45
N GLU A 446 -4.26 -18.58 -17.17
CA GLU A 446 -5.03 -19.43 -18.08
C GLU A 446 -6.52 -19.06 -18.16
N LEU A 447 -6.96 -18.07 -17.36
CA LEU A 447 -8.38 -17.78 -17.11
C LEU A 447 -8.86 -16.42 -17.65
N GLU A 448 -8.96 -16.37 -18.98
CA GLU A 448 -9.97 -15.66 -19.79
C GLU A 448 -10.22 -14.12 -19.66
N GLU A 449 -10.70 -13.57 -20.78
CA GLU A 449 -10.99 -12.15 -21.12
C GLU A 449 -10.84 -11.08 -20.03
N VAL A 450 -9.63 -10.52 -19.93
CA VAL A 450 -9.37 -9.21 -19.32
C VAL A 450 -9.81 -8.11 -20.29
N GLU A 451 -11.11 -7.81 -20.32
CA GLU A 451 -11.69 -6.83 -21.25
C GLU A 451 -11.47 -5.37 -20.78
N GLU A 452 -10.88 -4.53 -21.65
CA GLU A 452 -10.97 -3.08 -21.53
C GLU A 452 -12.38 -2.59 -21.94
N GLU A 453 -13.37 -2.76 -21.06
CA GLU A 453 -14.73 -2.26 -21.31
C GLU A 453 -14.73 -0.77 -21.64
N LYS A 454 -15.31 -0.41 -22.79
CA LYS A 454 -15.34 0.96 -23.29
C LYS A 454 -16.77 1.49 -23.25
N PHE A 455 -17.15 2.10 -22.13
CA PHE A 455 -18.44 2.79 -21.94
C PHE A 455 -18.73 3.75 -23.11
N ARG A 456 -19.59 3.33 -24.04
CA ARG A 456 -20.14 4.16 -25.10
C ARG A 456 -21.48 4.74 -24.66
N VAL A 457 -21.42 5.71 -23.74
CA VAL A 457 -22.57 6.53 -23.35
C VAL A 457 -23.13 7.18 -24.62
N SER A 458 -24.23 6.62 -25.12
CA SER A 458 -24.86 7.06 -26.37
C SER A 458 -25.77 8.24 -26.08
N PRO A 459 -25.69 9.35 -26.84
CA PRO A 459 -26.57 10.49 -26.61
C PRO A 459 -28.04 10.06 -26.62
N PRO A 460 -28.87 10.47 -25.63
CA PRO A 460 -30.21 9.94 -25.47
C PRO A 460 -31.05 10.21 -26.72
N ARG A 461 -31.72 9.17 -27.24
CA ARG A 461 -32.61 9.23 -28.42
C ARG A 461 -33.91 9.98 -28.08
N SER A 462 -33.79 11.30 -27.95
CA SER A 462 -34.86 12.22 -27.57
C SER A 462 -35.96 12.32 -28.63
N ARG A 463 -37.01 11.50 -28.50
CA ARG A 463 -38.36 11.85 -28.97
C ARG A 463 -39.06 12.74 -27.94
N ARG A 464 -38.54 13.96 -27.69
CA ARG A 464 -39.21 14.98 -26.85
C ARG A 464 -39.36 16.31 -27.59
N ASN A 465 -40.48 16.98 -27.32
CA ASN A 465 -41.01 18.10 -28.11
C ASN A 465 -40.19 19.40 -27.87
N PRO A 466 -39.62 20.04 -28.91
CA PRO A 466 -38.57 21.07 -28.75
C PRO A 466 -39.00 22.38 -28.06
N ARG A 467 -40.29 22.59 -27.76
CA ARG A 467 -40.77 23.83 -27.13
C ARG A 467 -40.53 23.92 -25.61
N ALA A 468 -40.23 22.83 -24.92
CA ALA A 468 -40.11 22.80 -23.45
C ALA A 468 -38.74 23.22 -22.88
N VAL A 469 -37.67 23.24 -23.70
CA VAL A 469 -36.27 23.25 -23.22
C VAL A 469 -35.81 24.63 -22.67
N ARG A 470 -36.48 25.74 -23.01
CA ARG A 470 -36.04 27.12 -22.73
C ARG A 470 -36.15 27.60 -21.26
N ARG A 471 -36.26 26.72 -20.25
CA ARG A 471 -36.43 27.11 -18.83
C ARG A 471 -35.58 26.36 -17.78
N LYS A 472 -34.61 25.53 -18.18
CA LYS A 472 -33.48 25.15 -17.31
C LYS A 472 -32.17 25.45 -18.03
N GLY A 473 -31.16 25.90 -17.27
CA GLY A 473 -29.80 26.09 -17.80
C GLY A 473 -29.15 24.75 -18.17
N GLU A 474 -28.00 24.81 -18.84
CA GLU A 474 -27.24 23.63 -19.26
C GLU A 474 -26.88 22.74 -18.05
N GLN A 475 -27.68 21.69 -17.83
CA GLN A 475 -27.30 20.61 -16.93
C GLN A 475 -26.13 19.87 -17.58
N LYS A 476 -25.06 19.63 -16.81
CA LYS A 476 -24.02 18.68 -17.21
C LYS A 476 -24.68 17.31 -17.47
N PRO A 477 -24.15 16.48 -18.38
CA PRO A 477 -24.52 15.08 -18.41
C PRO A 477 -24.24 14.45 -17.02
N PRO A 478 -25.06 13.48 -16.58
CA PRO A 478 -24.78 12.71 -15.38
C PRO A 478 -23.42 12.00 -15.50
N SER A 479 -22.81 11.67 -14.36
CA SER A 479 -21.67 10.76 -14.33
C SER A 479 -22.14 9.30 -14.41
N VAL A 480 -21.23 8.39 -14.74
CA VAL A 480 -21.53 6.95 -14.77
C VAL A 480 -21.93 6.42 -13.37
N VAL A 481 -21.55 7.12 -12.29
CA VAL A 481 -22.00 6.79 -10.93
C VAL A 481 -23.44 7.29 -10.68
N ASP A 482 -23.82 8.46 -11.22
CA ASP A 482 -25.22 8.90 -11.19
C ASP A 482 -26.10 7.97 -12.05
N GLU A 483 -25.62 7.54 -13.22
CA GLU A 483 -26.28 6.58 -14.12
C GLU A 483 -26.33 5.14 -13.56
N PHE A 484 -25.52 4.81 -12.55
CA PHE A 484 -25.55 3.55 -11.79
C PHE A 484 -26.56 3.60 -10.63
N LEU A 485 -26.83 4.79 -10.06
CA LEU A 485 -27.76 4.99 -8.95
C LEU A 485 -29.19 5.35 -9.37
N ASP A 486 -29.42 5.61 -10.66
CA ASP A 486 -30.73 5.95 -11.24
C ASP A 486 -31.30 4.74 -12.01
N GLU A 487 -32.29 4.04 -11.45
CA GLU A 487 -33.00 2.93 -12.11
C GLU A 487 -33.61 3.30 -13.48
N SER A 488 -33.89 4.59 -13.72
CA SER A 488 -34.43 5.06 -15.00
C SER A 488 -33.36 5.30 -16.07
N SER A 489 -32.08 5.09 -15.72
CA SER A 489 -30.94 5.11 -16.63
C SER A 489 -30.94 3.88 -17.55
N ALA A 490 -30.84 4.10 -18.85
CA ALA A 490 -30.65 3.03 -19.85
C ALA A 490 -29.27 2.33 -19.77
N VAL A 491 -28.46 2.63 -18.77
CA VAL A 491 -27.17 1.99 -18.44
C VAL A 491 -27.29 1.15 -17.15
N HIS A 492 -28.32 1.35 -16.32
CA HIS A 492 -28.52 0.62 -15.06
C HIS A 492 -28.55 -0.91 -15.27
N ASP A 493 -29.30 -1.36 -16.27
CA ASP A 493 -29.45 -2.78 -16.64
C ASP A 493 -28.13 -3.45 -17.06
N MET A 494 -27.10 -2.67 -17.44
CA MET A 494 -25.76 -3.21 -17.72
C MET A 494 -25.02 -3.62 -16.44
N PHE A 495 -25.33 -3.00 -15.30
CA PHE A 495 -24.76 -3.32 -14.00
C PHE A 495 -25.55 -4.40 -13.24
N PHE A 496 -26.85 -4.51 -13.53
CA PHE A 496 -27.78 -5.45 -12.91
C PHE A 496 -28.47 -6.33 -13.99
N PRO A 497 -27.73 -7.24 -14.65
CA PRO A 497 -28.27 -8.06 -15.74
C PRO A 497 -29.45 -8.95 -15.30
N GLU A 498 -30.37 -9.18 -16.23
CA GLU A 498 -31.61 -9.94 -16.05
C GLU A 498 -31.40 -11.38 -15.52
N ARG A 499 -32.44 -11.92 -14.85
CA ARG A 499 -32.44 -13.27 -14.26
C ARG A 499 -32.31 -14.41 -15.30
N ASN A 500 -32.52 -14.15 -16.59
CA ASN A 500 -32.23 -15.12 -17.66
C ASN A 500 -30.72 -15.37 -17.88
N MET A 501 -29.85 -14.50 -17.36
CA MET A 501 -28.40 -14.64 -17.36
C MET A 501 -27.85 -15.15 -16.01
N ALA A 502 -28.73 -15.57 -15.09
CA ALA A 502 -28.34 -16.02 -13.75
C ALA A 502 -27.36 -17.21 -13.80
N ILE A 503 -26.49 -17.27 -12.79
CA ILE A 503 -25.67 -18.45 -12.49
C ILE A 503 -26.59 -19.48 -11.82
N ASP A 504 -27.02 -20.48 -12.58
CA ASP A 504 -27.71 -21.66 -12.08
C ASP A 504 -26.71 -22.83 -11.99
N PRO A 505 -26.33 -23.29 -10.78
CA PRO A 505 -25.36 -24.36 -10.60
C PRO A 505 -25.88 -25.77 -10.92
N ILE A 506 -27.16 -25.95 -11.24
CA ILE A 506 -27.80 -27.26 -11.43
C ILE A 506 -28.36 -27.43 -12.85
N ASN A 507 -29.00 -26.38 -13.40
CA ASN A 507 -29.72 -26.44 -14.68
C ASN A 507 -28.95 -25.82 -15.86
N GLY A 508 -27.71 -25.35 -15.63
CA GLY A 508 -26.80 -24.86 -16.67
C GLY A 508 -26.35 -25.97 -17.62
N GLY A 509 -27.14 -26.22 -18.68
CA GLY A 509 -26.92 -27.35 -19.59
C GLY A 509 -25.61 -27.32 -20.38
N ASN A 510 -24.91 -28.45 -20.39
CA ASN A 510 -23.71 -28.80 -21.18
C ASN A 510 -22.43 -27.95 -21.03
N ASP A 511 -22.45 -26.74 -20.49
CA ASP A 511 -21.23 -25.99 -20.16
C ASP A 511 -20.62 -26.54 -18.85
N SER A 512 -19.68 -27.48 -18.98
CA SER A 512 -18.97 -28.14 -17.86
C SER A 512 -17.91 -27.23 -17.21
N MET A 513 -18.26 -25.99 -16.89
CA MET A 513 -17.32 -24.90 -16.67
C MET A 513 -17.75 -23.96 -15.52
N TYR A 514 -17.12 -24.17 -14.36
CA TYR A 514 -17.34 -23.52 -13.06
C TYR A 514 -16.95 -22.01 -13.01
N PHE A 515 -17.52 -21.17 -13.87
CA PHE A 515 -17.16 -19.75 -14.00
C PHE A 515 -18.03 -18.79 -13.16
N TYR A 516 -17.41 -18.09 -12.21
CA TYR A 516 -17.98 -16.89 -11.59
C TYR A 516 -18.16 -15.79 -12.64
N TYR A 517 -19.36 -15.21 -12.68
CA TYR A 517 -19.70 -14.03 -13.51
C TYR A 517 -20.03 -12.84 -12.58
N PRO A 518 -19.06 -11.96 -12.26
CA PRO A 518 -19.23 -10.92 -11.25
C PRO A 518 -20.39 -9.96 -11.57
N GLY A 519 -21.26 -9.72 -10.59
CA GLY A 519 -22.42 -8.84 -10.73
C GLY A 519 -23.69 -9.50 -11.32
N ARG A 520 -23.68 -10.80 -11.62
CA ARG A 520 -24.90 -11.54 -12.02
C ARG A 520 -25.70 -12.05 -10.82
N VAL A 521 -26.97 -12.39 -11.05
CA VAL A 521 -27.77 -13.20 -10.12
C VAL A 521 -27.06 -14.55 -9.93
N TRP A 522 -26.94 -15.02 -8.69
CA TRP A 522 -26.40 -16.35 -8.36
C TRP A 522 -27.45 -17.12 -7.59
N LEU A 523 -27.80 -18.32 -8.06
CA LEU A 523 -28.84 -19.17 -7.48
C LEU A 523 -28.24 -20.22 -6.54
N ASP A 524 -28.99 -20.54 -5.48
CA ASP A 524 -28.74 -21.68 -4.61
C ASP A 524 -29.18 -23.01 -5.24
N THR A 525 -28.93 -24.12 -4.54
CA THR A 525 -29.34 -25.48 -4.99
C THR A 525 -30.85 -25.67 -5.16
N ASP A 526 -31.67 -24.71 -4.71
CA ASP A 526 -33.12 -24.76 -4.78
C ASP A 526 -33.67 -23.78 -5.85
N GLY A 527 -32.78 -23.17 -6.65
CA GLY A 527 -33.11 -22.24 -7.75
C GLY A 527 -33.43 -20.80 -7.31
N ASN A 528 -33.15 -20.46 -6.05
CA ASN A 528 -33.47 -19.15 -5.46
C ASN A 528 -32.23 -18.25 -5.43
N PRO A 529 -32.36 -16.93 -5.66
CA PRO A 529 -31.22 -16.01 -5.52
C PRO A 529 -30.63 -16.05 -4.11
N ILE A 530 -29.32 -16.23 -4.00
CA ILE A 530 -28.59 -16.25 -2.72
C ILE A 530 -28.79 -14.89 -2.00
N GLN A 531 -29.10 -14.92 -0.71
CA GLN A 531 -29.33 -13.72 0.13
C GLN A 531 -28.37 -13.72 1.33
N ALA A 532 -27.13 -13.30 1.09
CA ALA A 532 -26.04 -13.30 2.06
C ALA A 532 -25.11 -12.07 1.88
N HIS A 533 -25.72 -10.89 1.71
CA HIS A 533 -25.05 -9.60 1.49
C HIS A 533 -24.27 -9.13 2.73
N GLY A 534 -23.25 -8.29 2.56
CA GLY A 534 -22.38 -7.85 3.66
C GLY A 534 -21.64 -9.01 4.35
N GLY A 535 -21.59 -10.18 3.69
CA GLY A 535 -21.30 -11.45 4.34
C GLY A 535 -19.83 -11.71 4.64
N GLY A 536 -19.57 -12.92 5.14
CA GLY A 536 -18.25 -13.50 5.28
C GLY A 536 -18.34 -15.02 5.26
N VAL A 537 -17.24 -15.69 4.92
CA VAL A 537 -17.17 -17.16 4.80
C VAL A 537 -16.29 -17.72 5.91
N LEU A 538 -16.84 -18.66 6.68
CA LEU A 538 -16.09 -19.51 7.59
C LEU A 538 -15.80 -20.84 6.88
N TYR A 539 -14.53 -21.25 6.82
CA TYR A 539 -14.20 -22.65 6.58
C TYR A 539 -14.18 -23.39 7.92
N ASP A 540 -14.96 -24.46 8.04
CA ASP A 540 -14.89 -25.39 9.18
C ASP A 540 -14.09 -26.62 8.77
N GLU A 541 -12.88 -26.73 9.31
CA GLU A 541 -11.98 -27.87 9.12
C GLU A 541 -12.59 -29.21 9.55
N LYS A 542 -13.52 -29.21 10.51
CA LYS A 542 -14.12 -30.45 11.05
C LYS A 542 -15.13 -31.10 10.12
N THR A 543 -15.78 -30.29 9.29
CA THR A 543 -16.72 -30.74 8.26
C THR A 543 -16.18 -30.54 6.84
N GLU A 544 -14.95 -30.00 6.71
CA GLU A 544 -14.31 -29.56 5.46
C GLU A 544 -15.27 -28.70 4.59
N THR A 545 -16.04 -27.81 5.21
CA THR A 545 -17.17 -27.12 4.56
C THR A 545 -17.06 -25.60 4.73
N TYR A 546 -17.37 -24.87 3.66
CA TYR A 546 -17.47 -23.42 3.67
C TYR A 546 -18.91 -23.01 4.01
N PHE A 547 -19.05 -22.16 5.02
CA PHE A 547 -20.31 -21.58 5.47
C PHE A 547 -20.29 -20.07 5.20
N TRP A 548 -21.09 -19.63 4.23
CA TRP A 548 -21.28 -18.22 3.89
C TRP A 548 -22.45 -17.66 4.70
N TYR A 549 -22.13 -16.76 5.63
CA TYR A 549 -23.09 -16.01 6.42
C TYR A 549 -23.27 -14.62 5.83
N GLY A 550 -24.49 -14.11 5.84
CA GLY A 550 -24.76 -12.75 5.38
C GLY A 550 -26.18 -12.27 5.67
N GLU A 551 -26.39 -10.99 5.44
CA GLU A 551 -27.67 -10.33 5.65
C GLU A 551 -28.72 -10.87 4.69
N ASN A 552 -29.87 -11.26 5.23
CA ASN A 552 -31.02 -11.60 4.42
C ASN A 552 -31.81 -10.32 4.11
N LYS A 553 -31.68 -9.80 2.88
CA LYS A 553 -32.45 -8.66 2.37
C LYS A 553 -33.71 -9.12 1.59
N ASP A 554 -34.24 -10.33 1.80
CA ASP A 554 -35.47 -10.82 1.15
C ASP A 554 -36.74 -10.20 1.78
N GLY A 555 -36.96 -8.94 1.43
CA GLY A 555 -38.13 -8.17 1.79
C GLY A 555 -38.20 -6.90 0.96
N LYS A 556 -39.26 -6.11 1.15
CA LYS A 556 -39.46 -4.88 0.40
C LYS A 556 -38.48 -3.79 0.86
N THR A 557 -37.77 -3.20 -0.09
CA THR A 557 -36.95 -2.01 0.14
C THR A 557 -37.80 -0.75 0.37
N TYR A 558 -37.44 0.07 1.35
CA TYR A 558 -38.09 1.34 1.69
C TYR A 558 -37.15 2.32 2.40
N LYS A 559 -37.54 3.60 2.48
CA LYS A 559 -36.93 4.59 3.38
C LYS A 559 -37.83 4.84 4.58
N ALA A 560 -37.28 4.80 5.80
CA ALA A 560 -38.04 5.09 7.02
C ALA A 560 -38.49 6.56 7.14
N HIS A 561 -37.71 7.48 6.57
CA HIS A 561 -38.05 8.89 6.41
C HIS A 561 -37.36 9.45 5.16
N SER A 562 -37.77 10.62 4.66
CA SER A 562 -37.33 11.18 3.36
C SER A 562 -35.82 11.47 3.22
N LYS A 563 -35.07 11.45 4.34
CA LYS A 563 -33.60 11.60 4.39
C LYS A 563 -32.87 10.32 4.85
N GLY A 564 -33.60 9.23 5.08
CA GLY A 564 -33.03 7.99 5.60
C GLY A 564 -32.31 7.19 4.53
N ALA A 565 -31.45 6.27 4.98
CA ALA A 565 -30.96 5.18 4.14
C ALA A 565 -32.13 4.34 3.60
N ASP A 566 -31.90 3.71 2.46
CA ASP A 566 -32.76 2.67 1.92
C ASP A 566 -32.51 1.38 2.71
N ARG A 567 -33.55 0.59 2.95
CA ARG A 567 -33.45 -0.54 3.86
C ARG A 567 -34.58 -1.55 3.69
N VAL A 568 -34.36 -2.72 4.25
CA VAL A 568 -35.36 -3.78 4.43
C VAL A 568 -35.63 -3.94 5.94
N ASP A 569 -36.78 -4.52 6.31
CA ASP A 569 -37.01 -4.99 7.69
C ASP A 569 -36.07 -6.18 8.00
N ILE A 570 -35.56 -6.31 9.23
CA ILE A 570 -34.67 -7.44 9.58
C ILE A 570 -35.42 -8.78 9.42
N VAL A 571 -35.03 -9.54 8.39
CA VAL A 571 -35.37 -10.96 8.24
C VAL A 571 -34.45 -11.80 9.14
N GLY A 572 -33.14 -11.52 9.07
CA GLY A 572 -32.11 -12.17 9.87
C GLY A 572 -30.79 -12.34 9.11
N VAL A 573 -29.94 -13.23 9.61
CA VAL A 573 -28.71 -13.70 8.94
C VAL A 573 -28.99 -15.05 8.29
N SER A 574 -28.76 -15.16 6.99
CA SER A 574 -28.76 -16.43 6.26
C SER A 574 -27.46 -17.18 6.47
N CYS A 575 -27.48 -18.50 6.29
CA CYS A 575 -26.30 -19.31 6.04
C CYS A 575 -26.49 -20.13 4.76
N TYR A 576 -25.41 -20.27 3.99
CA TYR A 576 -25.32 -21.20 2.86
C TYR A 576 -24.08 -22.08 3.04
N SER A 577 -24.17 -23.37 2.72
CA SER A 577 -23.05 -24.31 2.79
C SER A 577 -22.55 -24.71 1.41
N SER A 578 -21.22 -24.84 1.25
CA SER A 578 -20.58 -25.26 0.01
C SER A 578 -19.31 -26.08 0.25
N LYS A 579 -18.97 -26.92 -0.74
CA LYS A 579 -17.71 -27.68 -0.82
C LYS A 579 -16.75 -27.13 -1.88
N ASP A 580 -17.28 -26.49 -2.92
CA ASP A 580 -16.56 -26.02 -4.12
C ASP A 580 -16.48 -24.48 -4.23
N LEU A 581 -17.11 -23.75 -3.31
CA LEU A 581 -17.36 -22.30 -3.36
C LEU A 581 -18.28 -21.86 -4.52
N TRP A 582 -18.88 -22.82 -5.23
CA TRP A 582 -19.66 -22.64 -6.46
C TRP A 582 -21.13 -23.04 -6.28
N THR A 583 -21.37 -24.26 -5.81
CA THR A 583 -22.68 -24.78 -5.44
C THR A 583 -22.95 -24.43 -3.98
N TRP A 584 -23.99 -23.63 -3.75
CA TRP A 584 -24.35 -23.14 -2.42
C TRP A 584 -25.71 -23.69 -2.03
N ARG A 585 -25.72 -24.60 -1.05
CA ARG A 585 -26.95 -25.15 -0.46
C ARG A 585 -27.46 -24.21 0.62
N ASN A 586 -28.76 -23.94 0.61
CA ASN A 586 -29.42 -23.06 1.57
C ASN A 586 -29.58 -23.75 2.94
N GLU A 587 -29.00 -23.18 4.00
CA GLU A 587 -29.17 -23.64 5.40
C GLU A 587 -30.27 -22.83 6.12
N GLY A 588 -30.84 -21.83 5.45
CA GLY A 588 -31.88 -20.95 5.97
C GLY A 588 -31.36 -19.81 6.85
N VAL A 589 -32.30 -19.19 7.56
CA VAL A 589 -32.03 -18.04 8.45
C VAL A 589 -31.61 -18.54 9.83
N VAL A 590 -30.30 -18.49 10.10
CA VAL A 590 -29.65 -19.06 11.28
C VAL A 590 -29.70 -18.15 12.51
N LEU A 591 -29.78 -16.83 12.31
CA LEU A 591 -30.13 -15.84 13.34
C LEU A 591 -31.34 -15.06 12.85
N ARG A 592 -32.48 -15.12 13.56
CA ARG A 592 -33.75 -14.55 13.09
C ARG A 592 -34.02 -13.15 13.67
N GLY A 593 -34.61 -12.27 12.86
CA GLY A 593 -35.17 -11.00 13.32
C GLY A 593 -36.39 -11.18 14.23
N GLU A 594 -36.50 -10.33 15.25
CA GLU A 594 -37.61 -10.26 16.20
C GLU A 594 -38.76 -9.41 15.60
N LYS A 595 -40.02 -9.83 15.80
CA LYS A 595 -41.19 -9.28 15.08
C LYS A 595 -42.23 -8.58 15.95
N LYS A 596 -42.13 -8.70 17.27
CA LYS A 596 -43.10 -8.24 18.27
C LYS A 596 -42.47 -7.34 19.31
N ASN A 597 -41.30 -7.70 19.84
CA ASN A 597 -40.65 -6.89 20.88
C ASN A 597 -39.88 -5.71 20.27
N VAL A 598 -40.48 -4.53 20.27
CA VAL A 598 -39.93 -3.30 19.70
C VAL A 598 -38.64 -2.82 20.40
N THR A 599 -38.42 -3.21 21.67
CA THR A 599 -37.18 -2.88 22.40
C THR A 599 -36.05 -3.89 22.20
N HIS A 600 -36.28 -4.96 21.44
CA HIS A 600 -35.23 -5.93 21.11
C HIS A 600 -34.33 -5.37 20.01
N ASP A 601 -33.02 -5.54 20.14
CA ASP A 601 -32.05 -5.02 19.16
C ASP A 601 -32.32 -5.56 17.75
N LEU A 602 -32.59 -6.87 17.64
CA LEU A 602 -32.92 -7.52 16.36
C LEU A 602 -34.37 -7.28 15.92
N HIS A 603 -35.10 -6.33 16.50
CA HIS A 603 -36.47 -6.03 16.04
C HIS A 603 -36.46 -5.60 14.58
N LYS A 604 -37.45 -6.04 13.81
CA LYS A 604 -37.52 -5.83 12.35
C LYS A 604 -37.32 -4.38 11.88
N SER A 605 -37.64 -3.38 12.70
CA SER A 605 -37.42 -1.94 12.40
C SER A 605 -35.99 -1.45 12.63
N ASN A 606 -35.08 -2.27 13.14
CA ASN A 606 -33.70 -1.88 13.45
C ASN A 606 -32.76 -2.32 12.33
N VAL A 607 -31.46 -2.12 12.49
CA VAL A 607 -30.44 -2.46 11.49
C VAL A 607 -29.56 -3.59 12.05
N LEU A 608 -29.34 -4.63 11.24
CA LEU A 608 -28.30 -5.65 11.45
C LEU A 608 -27.52 -5.73 10.15
N GLU A 609 -26.22 -5.47 10.21
CA GLU A 609 -25.35 -5.43 9.02
C GLU A 609 -23.98 -6.10 9.27
N ARG A 610 -23.35 -6.50 8.17
CA ARG A 610 -22.03 -7.13 8.05
C ARG A 610 -21.70 -8.34 8.95
N PRO A 611 -22.61 -9.31 9.18
CA PRO A 611 -22.36 -10.44 10.07
C PRO A 611 -21.12 -11.26 9.63
N LYS A 612 -20.28 -11.61 10.60
CA LYS A 612 -19.08 -12.47 10.45
C LYS A 612 -19.08 -13.53 11.56
N VAL A 613 -18.61 -14.73 11.26
CA VAL A 613 -18.60 -15.87 12.20
C VAL A 613 -17.19 -16.47 12.30
N ILE A 614 -16.76 -16.78 13.52
CA ILE A 614 -15.51 -17.52 13.79
C ILE A 614 -15.77 -18.66 14.78
N TYR A 615 -14.98 -19.73 14.68
CA TYR A 615 -15.02 -20.83 15.64
C TYR A 615 -14.04 -20.58 16.80
N ASN A 616 -14.53 -20.71 18.04
CA ASN A 616 -13.71 -20.63 19.26
C ASN A 616 -13.37 -22.04 19.78
N ASP A 617 -12.08 -22.39 19.74
CA ASP A 617 -11.61 -23.75 20.03
C ASP A 617 -11.64 -24.07 21.53
N ARG A 618 -11.72 -23.05 22.40
CA ARG A 618 -11.75 -23.20 23.87
C ARG A 618 -13.17 -23.45 24.40
N THR A 619 -14.17 -22.75 23.87
CA THR A 619 -15.59 -22.91 24.25
C THR A 619 -16.32 -23.93 23.39
N GLY A 620 -15.75 -24.28 22.24
CA GLY A 620 -16.36 -25.17 21.25
C GLY A 620 -17.49 -24.53 20.44
N LYS A 621 -17.71 -23.20 20.57
CA LYS A 621 -18.83 -22.46 19.96
C LYS A 621 -18.45 -21.77 18.66
N TYR A 622 -19.43 -21.63 17.79
CA TYR A 622 -19.44 -20.65 16.71
C TYR A 622 -19.90 -19.30 17.28
N VAL A 623 -19.11 -18.25 17.07
CA VAL A 623 -19.39 -16.90 17.58
C VAL A 623 -19.58 -15.95 16.40
N MET A 624 -20.76 -15.33 16.34
CA MET A 624 -21.15 -14.35 15.34
C MET A 624 -21.06 -12.95 15.93
N TRP A 625 -20.38 -12.05 15.20
CA TRP A 625 -20.39 -10.61 15.44
C TRP A 625 -21.01 -9.90 14.24
N MET A 626 -21.72 -8.81 14.49
CA MET A 626 -22.40 -7.99 13.47
C MET A 626 -22.53 -6.54 13.95
N HIS A 627 -22.70 -5.60 13.02
CA HIS A 627 -23.15 -4.24 13.32
C HIS A 627 -24.64 -4.29 13.68
N ILE A 628 -25.02 -3.56 14.72
CA ILE A 628 -26.39 -3.37 15.21
C ILE A 628 -26.65 -1.87 15.36
N ASP A 629 -27.73 -1.41 14.73
CA ASP A 629 -28.13 -0.01 14.78
C ASP A 629 -29.65 0.19 14.90
N ASP A 630 -30.05 1.44 15.18
CA ASP A 630 -31.45 1.84 15.10
C ASP A 630 -31.83 2.35 13.70
N THR A 631 -33.07 2.78 13.52
CA THR A 631 -33.59 3.28 12.23
C THR A 631 -32.82 4.47 11.63
N ASN A 632 -32.13 5.25 12.47
CA ASN A 632 -31.47 6.50 12.11
C ASN A 632 -29.93 6.39 12.13
N TYR A 633 -29.37 5.19 12.35
CA TYR A 633 -27.93 4.94 12.57
C TYR A 633 -27.34 5.68 13.79
N THR A 634 -28.16 5.89 14.84
CA THR A 634 -27.77 6.62 16.08
C THR A 634 -27.36 5.73 17.26
N LYS A 635 -27.40 4.41 17.13
CA LYS A 635 -26.99 3.45 18.17
C LYS A 635 -25.55 2.94 17.96
N ALA A 636 -25.11 2.78 16.71
CA ALA A 636 -23.75 2.42 16.30
C ALA A 636 -23.06 1.42 17.27
N SER A 637 -23.59 0.20 17.34
CA SER A 637 -23.16 -0.85 18.27
C SER A 637 -22.73 -2.12 17.54
N VAL A 638 -21.97 -2.99 18.23
CA VAL A 638 -21.81 -4.39 17.82
C VAL A 638 -22.85 -5.26 18.53
N GLY A 639 -23.32 -6.31 17.86
CA GLY A 639 -24.11 -7.39 18.45
C GLY A 639 -23.35 -8.71 18.44
N VAL A 640 -23.55 -9.53 19.47
CA VAL A 640 -22.90 -10.84 19.63
C VAL A 640 -23.95 -11.96 19.72
N ALA A 641 -23.74 -13.05 19.00
CA ALA A 641 -24.57 -14.26 19.07
C ALA A 641 -23.70 -15.53 19.02
N ILE A 642 -24.19 -16.64 19.57
CA ILE A 642 -23.45 -17.91 19.64
C ILE A 642 -24.26 -19.13 19.18
N SER A 643 -23.60 -20.16 18.67
CA SER A 643 -24.21 -21.46 18.41
C SER A 643 -23.25 -22.64 18.67
N ASP A 644 -23.83 -23.82 18.81
CA ASP A 644 -23.15 -25.13 18.85
C ASP A 644 -22.96 -25.73 17.44
N SER A 645 -23.61 -25.18 16.41
CA SER A 645 -23.56 -25.63 15.02
C SER A 645 -23.19 -24.48 14.09
N PRO A 646 -22.44 -24.70 12.99
CA PRO A 646 -22.23 -23.66 11.99
C PRO A 646 -23.57 -23.26 11.33
N THR A 647 -24.50 -24.20 11.18
CA THR A 647 -25.84 -23.97 10.62
C THR A 647 -26.84 -23.40 11.64
N GLY A 648 -26.38 -23.04 12.84
CA GLY A 648 -27.23 -22.48 13.89
C GLY A 648 -28.18 -23.50 14.54
N PRO A 649 -29.26 -23.03 15.20
CA PRO A 649 -29.63 -21.62 15.38
C PRO A 649 -28.63 -20.86 16.25
N PHE A 650 -28.41 -19.59 15.95
CA PHE A 650 -27.62 -18.69 16.79
C PHE A 650 -28.51 -18.04 17.85
N SER A 651 -28.07 -18.11 19.10
CA SER A 651 -28.68 -17.41 20.24
C SER A 651 -28.05 -16.04 20.38
N TYR A 652 -28.85 -14.99 20.20
CA TYR A 652 -28.41 -13.60 20.45
C TYR A 652 -28.14 -13.38 21.94
N LEU A 653 -27.03 -12.70 22.26
CA LEU A 653 -26.64 -12.43 23.64
C LEU A 653 -26.95 -10.98 24.03
N TYR A 654 -26.38 -10.01 23.32
CA TYR A 654 -26.53 -8.57 23.58
C TYR A 654 -25.93 -7.73 22.43
N SER A 655 -26.15 -6.41 22.50
CA SER A 655 -25.33 -5.42 21.80
C SER A 655 -24.68 -4.44 22.77
N LYS A 656 -23.58 -3.81 22.36
CA LYS A 656 -22.97 -2.66 23.05
C LYS A 656 -22.07 -1.84 22.12
N GLN A 657 -21.60 -0.70 22.61
CA GLN A 657 -20.51 0.06 22.00
C GLN A 657 -19.15 -0.52 22.48
N PRO A 658 -18.30 -1.06 21.58
CA PRO A 658 -17.02 -1.65 21.97
C PRO A 658 -16.03 -0.57 22.40
N HIS A 659 -15.40 -0.77 23.57
CA HIS A 659 -14.49 0.20 24.22
C HIS A 659 -15.12 1.60 24.44
N ASP A 660 -16.42 1.66 24.71
CA ASP A 660 -17.22 2.89 24.83
C ASP A 660 -17.17 3.81 23.58
N CYS A 661 -16.90 3.22 22.42
CA CYS A 661 -16.81 3.90 21.12
C CYS A 661 -17.91 3.45 20.16
N GLU A 662 -18.31 4.31 19.22
CA GLU A 662 -19.22 3.95 18.12
C GLU A 662 -18.67 2.78 17.28
N SER A 663 -19.56 1.90 16.83
CA SER A 663 -19.25 0.88 15.84
C SER A 663 -20.31 0.83 14.75
N ARG A 664 -19.92 1.14 13.51
CA ARG A 664 -20.72 0.87 12.31
C ARG A 664 -20.09 -0.28 11.53
N ASP A 665 -19.72 -0.06 10.27
CA ASP A 665 -19.03 -1.02 9.39
C ASP A 665 -17.90 -1.77 10.11
N MET A 666 -18.04 -3.11 10.22
CA MET A 666 -17.15 -3.94 11.01
C MET A 666 -16.79 -5.28 10.37
N THR A 667 -15.74 -5.91 10.90
CA THR A 667 -15.36 -7.30 10.64
C THR A 667 -14.63 -7.89 11.85
N ILE A 668 -14.41 -9.20 11.84
CA ILE A 668 -13.56 -9.90 12.83
C ILE A 668 -12.49 -10.73 12.11
N PHE A 669 -11.34 -10.89 12.74
CA PHE A 669 -10.23 -11.72 12.24
C PHE A 669 -9.70 -12.63 13.35
N LYS A 670 -9.55 -13.92 13.06
CA LYS A 670 -8.88 -14.92 13.92
C LYS A 670 -7.46 -15.14 13.38
N ASP A 671 -6.48 -14.85 14.21
CA ASP A 671 -5.05 -14.98 13.92
C ASP A 671 -4.54 -16.41 14.22
N ASP A 672 -3.49 -16.86 13.55
CA ASP A 672 -3.00 -18.27 13.60
C ASP A 672 -2.60 -18.74 15.01
N ASN A 673 -2.43 -17.81 15.95
CA ASN A 673 -2.15 -18.08 17.37
C ASN A 673 -3.42 -18.28 18.22
N GLY A 674 -4.60 -18.33 17.62
CA GLY A 674 -5.88 -18.51 18.31
C GLY A 674 -6.46 -17.24 18.95
N LYS A 675 -5.88 -16.05 18.70
CA LYS A 675 -6.47 -14.77 19.13
C LYS A 675 -7.39 -14.21 18.05
N ALA A 676 -8.55 -13.69 18.47
CA ALA A 676 -9.45 -12.96 17.61
C ALA A 676 -9.39 -11.45 17.86
N TYR A 677 -9.72 -10.68 16.84
CA TYR A 677 -9.69 -9.22 16.82
C TYR A 677 -10.95 -8.67 16.16
N LEU A 678 -11.51 -7.60 16.73
CA LEU A 678 -12.61 -6.83 16.15
C LEU A 678 -12.05 -5.59 15.46
N ILE A 679 -12.45 -5.34 14.22
CA ILE A 679 -12.11 -4.14 13.45
C ILE A 679 -13.43 -3.44 13.09
N TYR A 680 -13.54 -2.14 13.38
CA TYR A 680 -14.80 -1.40 13.21
C TYR A 680 -14.61 0.08 12.88
N SER A 681 -15.55 0.67 12.13
CA SER A 681 -15.61 2.11 11.85
C SER A 681 -16.22 2.88 13.02
N SER A 682 -15.57 3.97 13.43
CA SER A 682 -15.83 4.74 14.66
C SER A 682 -15.70 6.24 14.40
N GLU A 683 -16.08 7.06 15.40
CA GLU A 683 -15.98 8.53 15.40
C GLU A 683 -16.62 9.16 14.15
N ASP A 684 -17.93 9.00 13.97
CA ASP A 684 -18.70 9.44 12.78
C ASP A 684 -18.10 8.94 11.45
N ASN A 685 -17.69 7.67 11.45
CA ASN A 685 -16.99 6.98 10.36
C ASN A 685 -15.77 7.77 9.81
N SER A 686 -15.05 8.47 10.68
CA SER A 686 -13.81 9.19 10.30
C SER A 686 -12.57 8.29 10.29
N GLU A 687 -12.63 7.15 10.99
CA GLU A 687 -11.49 6.26 11.21
C GLU A 687 -11.91 4.83 11.57
N LEU A 688 -10.94 3.91 11.65
CA LEU A 688 -11.16 2.53 12.10
C LEU A 688 -10.52 2.30 13.47
N HIS A 689 -11.17 1.51 14.32
CA HIS A 689 -10.60 0.97 15.54
C HIS A 689 -10.29 -0.53 15.38
N ILE A 690 -9.26 -1.03 16.05
CA ILE A 690 -9.02 -2.45 16.26
C ILE A 690 -8.82 -2.78 17.73
N GLY A 691 -9.48 -3.82 18.23
CA GLY A 691 -9.31 -4.34 19.59
C GLY A 691 -9.16 -5.87 19.61
N GLN A 692 -8.35 -6.40 20.51
CA GLN A 692 -8.29 -7.86 20.72
C GLN A 692 -9.53 -8.33 21.48
N LEU A 693 -10.16 -9.42 21.04
CA LEU A 693 -11.24 -10.08 21.78
C LEU A 693 -10.71 -10.83 23.02
N THR A 694 -11.62 -11.11 23.95
CA THR A 694 -11.46 -12.05 25.07
C THR A 694 -11.25 -13.49 24.56
N ASP A 695 -10.71 -14.37 25.40
CA ASP A 695 -10.38 -15.76 25.03
C ASP A 695 -11.60 -16.61 24.58
N ASP A 696 -12.82 -16.22 24.94
CA ASP A 696 -14.08 -16.85 24.51
C ASP A 696 -14.70 -16.19 23.27
N TYR A 697 -14.06 -15.14 22.76
CA TYR A 697 -14.49 -14.25 21.68
C TYR A 697 -15.84 -13.55 21.91
N LEU A 698 -16.34 -13.49 23.15
CA LEU A 698 -17.65 -12.89 23.45
C LEU A 698 -17.58 -11.38 23.72
N ASP A 699 -16.42 -10.85 24.11
CA ASP A 699 -16.22 -9.42 24.38
C ASP A 699 -14.86 -8.93 23.86
N VAL A 700 -14.64 -7.61 23.87
CA VAL A 700 -13.35 -6.94 23.63
C VAL A 700 -12.54 -6.80 24.92
N THR A 701 -11.22 -6.67 24.78
CA THR A 701 -10.30 -6.30 25.86
C THR A 701 -9.94 -4.82 25.79
N ASP A 702 -9.45 -4.21 26.89
CA ASP A 702 -9.04 -2.80 26.95
C ASP A 702 -7.95 -2.37 25.94
N ASN A 703 -7.34 -3.33 25.23
CA ASN A 703 -6.24 -3.11 24.28
C ASN A 703 -6.75 -2.73 22.89
N MET A 704 -7.22 -1.48 22.74
CA MET A 704 -7.69 -0.89 21.48
C MET A 704 -6.62 -0.01 20.80
N ARG A 705 -6.63 0.06 19.46
CA ARG A 705 -5.84 0.98 18.63
C ARG A 705 -6.67 1.67 17.56
N ARG A 706 -6.49 2.98 17.44
CA ARG A 706 -7.05 3.83 16.38
C ARG A 706 -6.18 3.73 15.12
N LEU A 707 -6.80 3.50 13.97
CA LEU A 707 -6.21 3.25 12.66
C LEU A 707 -6.82 4.20 11.61
N LEU A 708 -6.06 4.56 10.57
CA LEU A 708 -6.54 5.37 9.44
C LEU A 708 -7.27 6.67 9.86
N ILE A 709 -6.76 7.31 10.93
CA ILE A 709 -7.33 8.50 11.58
C ILE A 709 -7.68 9.59 10.55
N ALA A 710 -8.93 10.03 10.56
CA ALA A 710 -9.51 11.05 9.66
C ALA A 710 -9.35 10.75 8.14
N GLN A 711 -9.26 9.47 7.75
CA GLN A 711 -9.23 9.05 6.34
C GLN A 711 -10.63 8.67 5.79
N HIS A 712 -11.66 8.63 6.64
CA HIS A 712 -13.03 8.26 6.29
C HIS A 712 -13.10 6.94 5.49
N ARG A 713 -12.65 5.86 6.14
CA ARG A 713 -12.62 4.50 5.59
C ARG A 713 -13.58 3.58 6.34
N GLU A 714 -14.19 2.68 5.59
CA GLU A 714 -15.24 1.77 6.02
C GLU A 714 -15.03 0.39 5.36
N ALA A 715 -16.00 -0.52 5.48
CA ALA A 715 -16.02 -1.82 4.83
C ALA A 715 -14.74 -2.67 4.98
N PRO A 716 -14.18 -2.82 6.20
CA PRO A 716 -12.88 -3.47 6.41
C PRO A 716 -12.93 -4.97 6.08
N ALA A 717 -12.10 -5.40 5.14
CA ALA A 717 -11.88 -6.80 4.80
C ALA A 717 -10.41 -7.16 5.07
N LEU A 718 -10.14 -7.87 6.17
CA LEU A 718 -8.80 -8.15 6.68
C LEU A 718 -8.40 -9.61 6.46
N PHE A 719 -7.18 -9.83 5.98
CA PHE A 719 -6.58 -11.13 5.72
C PHE A 719 -5.07 -11.12 6.05
N LYS A 720 -4.40 -12.26 5.88
CA LYS A 720 -2.98 -12.43 6.24
C LYS A 720 -2.25 -13.28 5.20
N TYR A 721 -1.01 -12.92 4.91
CA TYR A 721 -0.13 -13.67 4.01
C TYR A 721 1.33 -13.54 4.45
N GLU A 722 2.06 -14.65 4.53
CA GLU A 722 3.48 -14.72 4.94
C GLU A 722 3.81 -13.92 6.22
N GLY A 723 2.93 -13.97 7.22
CA GLY A 723 3.09 -13.25 8.49
C GLY A 723 2.77 -11.74 8.43
N THR A 724 2.48 -11.20 7.25
CA THR A 724 2.00 -9.82 7.05
C THR A 724 0.47 -9.78 7.05
N TYR A 725 -0.10 -8.81 7.75
CA TYR A 725 -1.54 -8.54 7.77
C TYR A 725 -1.86 -7.54 6.67
N TYR A 726 -2.93 -7.80 5.92
CA TYR A 726 -3.43 -6.94 4.84
C TYR A 726 -4.90 -6.62 5.09
N MET A 727 -5.33 -5.41 4.73
CA MET A 727 -6.71 -4.97 4.88
C MET A 727 -7.13 -4.15 3.67
N ILE A 728 -8.31 -4.43 3.12
CA ILE A 728 -8.97 -3.61 2.10
C ILE A 728 -10.10 -2.83 2.77
N THR A 729 -10.31 -1.58 2.37
CA THR A 729 -11.38 -0.70 2.83
C THR A 729 -12.04 0.02 1.65
N SER A 730 -13.32 0.40 1.75
CA SER A 730 -13.89 1.50 0.92
C SER A 730 -13.82 2.83 1.67
N GLY A 731 -14.18 3.92 1.00
CA GLY A 731 -14.34 5.25 1.62
C GLY A 731 -15.81 5.61 1.79
N CYS A 732 -16.12 6.46 2.78
CA CYS A 732 -17.49 6.76 3.18
C CYS A 732 -18.24 7.64 2.15
N THR A 733 -18.97 7.02 1.22
CA THR A 733 -19.79 7.72 0.20
C THR A 733 -21.25 7.25 0.12
N GLY A 734 -21.71 6.50 1.13
CA GLY A 734 -23.03 5.86 1.13
C GLY A 734 -23.14 4.87 -0.04
N TRP A 735 -24.27 4.88 -0.74
CA TRP A 735 -24.52 3.97 -1.87
C TRP A 735 -23.61 4.18 -3.09
N ALA A 736 -22.94 5.32 -3.24
CA ALA A 736 -22.09 5.57 -4.40
C ALA A 736 -20.81 4.72 -4.33
N PRO A 737 -20.56 3.80 -5.28
CA PRO A 737 -19.36 2.97 -5.27
C PRO A 737 -18.10 3.83 -5.51
N ASN A 738 -17.01 3.50 -4.81
CA ASN A 738 -15.84 4.36 -4.68
C ASN A 738 -14.53 3.55 -4.68
N THR A 739 -13.40 4.24 -4.47
CA THR A 739 -12.06 3.66 -4.60
C THR A 739 -11.64 2.90 -3.36
N ALA A 740 -11.50 1.58 -3.49
CA ALA A 740 -10.87 0.73 -2.50
C ALA A 740 -9.41 1.13 -2.25
N LEU A 741 -8.96 0.96 -1.01
CA LEU A 741 -7.55 1.11 -0.64
C LEU A 741 -7.11 -0.16 0.09
N ALA A 742 -5.93 -0.65 -0.27
CA ALA A 742 -5.24 -1.69 0.46
C ALA A 742 -4.27 -1.09 1.48
N HIS A 743 -4.14 -1.74 2.63
CA HIS A 743 -3.26 -1.38 3.73
C HIS A 743 -2.51 -2.64 4.20
N ALA A 744 -1.30 -2.48 4.75
CA ALA A 744 -0.48 -3.58 5.28
C ALA A 744 0.14 -3.25 6.64
N ALA A 745 0.44 -4.28 7.44
CA ALA A 745 1.14 -4.20 8.71
C ALA A 745 1.91 -5.50 9.04
N THR A 746 3.04 -5.40 9.76
CA THR A 746 3.75 -6.56 10.34
C THR A 746 3.11 -7.06 11.65
N ALA A 747 2.17 -6.29 12.22
CA ALA A 747 1.43 -6.65 13.42
C ALA A 747 0.00 -6.14 13.30
N ILE A 748 -0.99 -6.97 13.66
CA ILE A 748 -2.41 -6.65 13.54
C ILE A 748 -2.84 -5.36 14.27
N MET A 749 -2.23 -5.08 15.43
CA MET A 749 -2.45 -3.83 16.18
C MET A 749 -1.74 -2.60 15.58
N GLY A 750 -1.14 -2.73 14.40
CA GLY A 750 -0.41 -1.68 13.68
C GLY A 750 1.07 -1.53 14.09
N PRO A 751 1.77 -0.53 13.51
CA PRO A 751 1.26 0.49 12.59
C PRO A 751 0.83 -0.09 11.24
N TRP A 752 -0.19 0.53 10.63
CA TRP A 752 -0.71 0.18 9.31
C TRP A 752 -0.30 1.22 8.28
N GLU A 753 0.18 0.78 7.12
CA GLU A 753 0.60 1.63 5.99
C GLU A 753 -0.32 1.42 4.79
N THR A 754 -0.77 2.50 4.15
CA THR A 754 -1.63 2.44 2.95
C THR A 754 -0.80 2.20 1.69
N LEU A 755 -1.15 1.18 0.91
CA LEU A 755 -0.45 0.76 -0.31
C LEU A 755 -0.92 1.50 -1.56
N GLY A 756 -2.20 1.90 -1.61
CA GLY A 756 -2.85 2.49 -2.78
C GLY A 756 -4.11 1.72 -3.19
N ASN A 757 -4.58 1.93 -4.42
CA ASN A 757 -5.73 1.21 -4.99
C ASN A 757 -5.29 -0.20 -5.47
N PRO A 758 -5.85 -1.29 -4.93
CA PRO A 758 -5.49 -2.65 -5.33
C PRO A 758 -6.17 -3.12 -6.63
N CYS A 759 -7.13 -2.38 -7.18
CA CYS A 759 -7.87 -2.79 -8.38
C CYS A 759 -6.99 -2.76 -9.64
N VAL A 760 -7.00 -3.83 -10.43
CA VAL A 760 -6.25 -4.02 -11.68
C VAL A 760 -7.19 -4.51 -12.79
N GLY A 761 -6.89 -4.18 -14.06
CA GLY A 761 -7.76 -4.48 -15.19
C GLY A 761 -8.88 -3.45 -15.40
N GLY A 762 -9.81 -3.74 -16.32
CA GLY A 762 -10.93 -2.87 -16.68
C GLY A 762 -10.52 -1.45 -17.12
N ASN A 763 -11.49 -0.53 -17.14
CA ASN A 763 -11.22 0.89 -17.40
C ASN A 763 -11.00 1.70 -16.09
N ASP A 764 -10.57 2.95 -16.23
CA ASP A 764 -10.27 3.84 -15.10
C ASP A 764 -11.46 4.03 -14.14
N ILE A 765 -12.70 4.06 -14.68
CA ILE A 765 -13.91 4.21 -13.87
C ILE A 765 -14.11 2.95 -13.03
N PHE A 766 -14.08 1.76 -13.65
CA PHE A 766 -14.16 0.47 -12.95
C PHE A 766 -13.13 0.36 -11.82
N ARG A 767 -11.86 0.73 -12.04
CA ARG A 767 -10.86 0.70 -10.95
C ARG A 767 -11.12 1.76 -9.87
N SER A 768 -11.72 2.90 -10.21
CA SER A 768 -12.07 3.97 -9.26
C SER A 768 -13.36 3.71 -8.47
N THR A 769 -14.25 2.82 -8.94
CA THR A 769 -15.50 2.43 -8.28
C THR A 769 -15.45 1.02 -7.68
N THR A 770 -14.25 0.42 -7.56
CA THR A 770 -14.05 -0.97 -7.11
C THR A 770 -14.97 -1.93 -7.87
N PHE A 771 -14.96 -1.80 -9.20
CA PHE A 771 -15.77 -2.56 -10.14
C PHE A 771 -17.28 -2.42 -9.91
N PHE A 772 -17.70 -1.23 -9.45
CA PHE A 772 -19.06 -0.93 -8.97
C PHE A 772 -19.48 -1.89 -7.86
N SER A 773 -18.68 -1.96 -6.79
CA SER A 773 -18.94 -2.76 -5.58
C SER A 773 -18.24 -2.18 -4.35
N GLN A 774 -18.54 -2.70 -3.17
CA GLN A 774 -17.97 -2.32 -1.88
C GLN A 774 -17.48 -3.59 -1.16
N SER A 775 -16.30 -3.55 -0.53
CA SER A 775 -15.70 -4.73 0.11
C SER A 775 -16.58 -5.31 1.23
N THR A 776 -16.45 -6.62 1.49
CA THR A 776 -16.98 -7.22 2.73
C THR A 776 -16.07 -8.29 3.33
N PHE A 777 -15.36 -9.07 2.50
CA PHE A 777 -14.50 -10.14 2.98
C PHE A 777 -13.35 -10.45 2.00
N VAL A 778 -12.32 -11.11 2.50
CA VAL A 778 -11.29 -11.75 1.67
C VAL A 778 -11.14 -13.18 2.16
N LEU A 779 -11.53 -14.14 1.32
CA LEU A 779 -11.48 -15.56 1.62
C LEU A 779 -10.11 -16.13 1.21
N PRO A 780 -9.27 -16.59 2.16
CA PRO A 780 -8.10 -17.40 1.82
C PRO A 780 -8.54 -18.73 1.20
N ILE A 781 -7.78 -19.20 0.20
CA ILE A 781 -8.02 -20.49 -0.45
C ILE A 781 -6.90 -21.43 0.04
N PRO A 782 -7.21 -22.50 0.79
CA PRO A 782 -6.25 -23.57 1.08
C PRO A 782 -5.61 -24.10 -0.22
N GLY A 783 -4.34 -24.51 -0.16
CA GLY A 783 -3.57 -24.96 -1.32
C GLY A 783 -2.97 -23.85 -2.19
N LEU A 784 -3.72 -22.79 -2.50
CA LEU A 784 -3.29 -21.74 -3.42
C LEU A 784 -2.54 -20.58 -2.73
N SER A 785 -1.28 -20.82 -2.36
CA SER A 785 -0.42 -19.81 -1.70
C SER A 785 -0.34 -18.50 -2.50
N GLY A 786 -0.63 -17.38 -1.81
CA GLY A 786 -0.62 -16.03 -2.39
C GLY A 786 -1.91 -15.63 -3.11
N SER A 787 -2.89 -16.53 -3.21
CA SER A 787 -4.17 -16.32 -3.88
C SER A 787 -5.36 -16.37 -2.90
N PHE A 788 -6.30 -15.45 -3.11
CA PHE A 788 -7.48 -15.24 -2.27
C PHE A 788 -8.69 -14.90 -3.16
N ILE A 789 -9.91 -15.06 -2.65
CA ILE A 789 -11.10 -14.48 -3.28
C ILE A 789 -11.42 -13.15 -2.58
N PHE A 790 -11.37 -12.05 -3.32
CA PHE A 790 -11.94 -10.78 -2.88
C PHE A 790 -13.46 -10.86 -3.02
N MET A 791 -14.19 -10.63 -1.92
CA MET A 791 -15.64 -10.62 -1.89
C MET A 791 -16.16 -9.19 -1.65
N ALA A 792 -17.01 -8.72 -2.56
CA ALA A 792 -17.65 -7.42 -2.50
C ALA A 792 -19.12 -7.48 -2.93
N ASP A 793 -19.92 -6.54 -2.40
CA ASP A 793 -21.33 -6.37 -2.70
C ASP A 793 -21.52 -5.20 -3.68
N ARG A 794 -22.23 -5.43 -4.78
CA ARG A 794 -22.78 -4.40 -5.67
C ARG A 794 -24.21 -4.12 -5.19
N TRP A 795 -24.33 -3.16 -4.29
CA TRP A 795 -25.61 -2.72 -3.73
C TRP A 795 -26.54 -2.15 -4.80
N SER A 796 -27.80 -2.60 -4.80
CA SER A 796 -28.92 -1.94 -5.50
C SER A 796 -29.73 -1.16 -4.46
N PRO A 797 -29.60 0.18 -4.35
CA PRO A 797 -30.21 0.92 -3.24
C PRO A 797 -31.74 0.95 -3.26
N SER A 798 -32.33 0.88 -4.45
CA SER A 798 -33.77 0.95 -4.67
C SER A 798 -34.47 -0.39 -4.47
N GLU A 799 -33.79 -1.50 -4.76
CA GLU A 799 -34.23 -2.85 -4.40
C GLU A 799 -33.05 -3.68 -3.86
N LEU A 800 -32.79 -3.57 -2.56
CA LEU A 800 -31.64 -4.17 -1.88
C LEU A 800 -31.61 -5.69 -1.97
N ARG A 801 -32.79 -6.34 -2.11
CA ARG A 801 -32.91 -7.77 -2.40
C ARG A 801 -32.15 -8.17 -3.68
N ASP A 802 -32.11 -7.28 -4.67
CA ASP A 802 -31.52 -7.51 -5.98
C ASP A 802 -30.04 -7.08 -6.06
N SER A 803 -29.43 -6.72 -4.94
CA SER A 803 -27.97 -6.52 -4.84
C SER A 803 -27.20 -7.76 -5.31
N ARG A 804 -25.99 -7.55 -5.85
CA ARG A 804 -25.24 -8.56 -6.60
C ARG A 804 -23.86 -8.81 -5.98
N TYR A 805 -23.32 -10.01 -6.16
CA TYR A 805 -22.00 -10.38 -5.65
C TYR A 805 -20.90 -10.14 -6.69
N VAL A 806 -19.83 -9.48 -6.29
CA VAL A 806 -18.60 -9.27 -7.08
C VAL A 806 -17.48 -10.02 -6.38
N TRP A 807 -17.32 -11.29 -6.77
CA TRP A 807 -16.21 -12.15 -6.33
C TRP A 807 -15.13 -12.13 -7.41
N LEU A 808 -13.88 -11.84 -7.03
CA LEU A 808 -12.76 -11.66 -7.95
C LEU A 808 -11.46 -12.27 -7.40
N PRO A 809 -10.51 -12.69 -8.26
CA PRO A 809 -9.22 -13.20 -7.80
C PRO A 809 -8.37 -12.05 -7.26
N LEU A 810 -7.91 -12.21 -6.02
CA LEU A 810 -6.93 -11.35 -5.36
C LEU A 810 -5.61 -12.12 -5.26
N THR A 811 -4.51 -11.50 -5.67
CA THR A 811 -3.17 -12.03 -5.42
C THR A 811 -2.31 -11.07 -4.60
N VAL A 812 -1.41 -11.64 -3.80
CA VAL A 812 -0.35 -10.91 -3.10
C VAL A 812 0.99 -11.33 -3.71
N GLY A 813 1.68 -10.41 -4.39
CA GLY A 813 2.95 -10.73 -5.03
C GLY A 813 3.50 -9.61 -5.93
N GLY A 814 4.83 -9.54 -6.03
CA GLY A 814 5.55 -8.55 -6.83
C GLY A 814 5.62 -7.14 -6.21
N LEU A 815 6.35 -6.25 -6.89
CA LEU A 815 6.53 -4.86 -6.48
C LEU A 815 5.27 -4.01 -6.82
N PRO A 816 4.84 -3.09 -5.95
CA PRO A 816 3.74 -2.16 -6.27
C PRO A 816 4.09 -1.17 -7.39
N ASP A 817 3.12 -0.87 -8.28
CA ASP A 817 3.28 0.13 -9.35
C ASP A 817 3.36 1.57 -8.81
N GLU A 818 2.59 1.83 -7.74
CA GLU A 818 2.51 3.14 -7.10
C GLU A 818 3.32 3.17 -5.80
N ALA A 819 3.91 4.33 -5.50
CA ALA A 819 4.60 4.55 -4.24
C ALA A 819 3.63 5.09 -3.20
N ALA A 820 3.51 4.43 -2.06
CA ALA A 820 2.73 4.91 -0.91
C ALA A 820 3.08 6.37 -0.59
N ASP A 821 2.06 7.23 -0.51
CA ASP A 821 2.18 8.69 -0.65
C ASP A 821 3.04 9.37 0.46
N TYR A 822 3.33 8.65 1.55
CA TYR A 822 4.06 9.14 2.72
C TYR A 822 5.27 8.28 3.17
N SER A 823 5.94 7.56 2.26
CA SER A 823 7.27 6.99 2.56
C SER A 823 8.31 7.26 1.45
N PHE A 824 9.58 7.44 1.83
CA PHE A 824 10.70 7.62 0.88
C PHE A 824 11.49 6.32 0.63
N MET A 825 10.90 5.17 0.96
CA MET A 825 11.44 3.85 0.67
C MET A 825 10.63 3.19 -0.46
N PHE A 826 11.18 2.13 -1.06
CA PHE A 826 10.31 1.17 -1.76
C PHE A 826 9.37 0.53 -0.73
N PRO A 827 8.13 0.17 -1.09
CA PRO A 827 7.25 -0.56 -0.18
C PRO A 827 7.95 -1.81 0.37
N LEU A 828 7.92 -1.99 1.69
CA LEU A 828 8.34 -3.23 2.36
C LEU A 828 7.36 -4.38 2.12
N TRP A 829 6.20 -4.06 1.55
CA TRP A 829 5.03 -4.92 1.43
C TRP A 829 4.90 -5.42 -0.01
N SER A 830 4.57 -6.70 -0.16
CA SER A 830 4.15 -7.27 -1.44
C SER A 830 2.91 -6.55 -1.95
N ARG A 831 2.82 -6.37 -3.26
CA ARG A 831 1.65 -5.75 -3.90
C ARG A 831 0.40 -6.62 -3.71
N VAL A 832 -0.69 -6.01 -3.28
CA VAL A 832 -2.05 -6.57 -3.36
C VAL A 832 -2.66 -6.18 -4.71
N SER A 833 -3.17 -7.15 -5.47
CA SER A 833 -3.85 -6.93 -6.76
C SER A 833 -5.17 -7.67 -6.82
N ILE A 834 -6.27 -6.98 -7.09
CA ILE A 834 -7.59 -7.55 -7.37
C ILE A 834 -7.84 -7.40 -8.87
N TYR A 835 -7.95 -8.49 -9.61
CA TYR A 835 -8.07 -8.43 -11.07
C TYR A 835 -9.54 -8.42 -11.52
N TRP A 836 -9.89 -7.48 -12.40
CA TRP A 836 -11.16 -7.54 -13.13
C TRP A 836 -11.11 -8.62 -14.21
N HIS A 837 -12.01 -9.60 -14.07
CA HIS A 837 -12.33 -10.58 -15.10
C HIS A 837 -13.84 -10.56 -15.33
N ARG A 838 -14.26 -10.58 -16.60
CA ARG A 838 -15.69 -10.64 -16.97
C ARG A 838 -16.32 -12.00 -16.65
N ARG A 839 -15.51 -13.06 -16.66
CA ARG A 839 -15.76 -14.36 -16.04
C ARG A 839 -14.43 -14.98 -15.61
N TRP A 840 -14.40 -15.75 -14.52
CA TRP A 840 -13.21 -16.45 -14.04
C TRP A 840 -13.60 -17.70 -13.23
N ARG A 841 -12.68 -18.64 -13.00
CA ARG A 841 -12.93 -19.86 -12.21
C ARG A 841 -11.80 -20.12 -11.21
N LEU A 842 -11.99 -21.07 -10.31
CA LEU A 842 -10.85 -21.63 -9.56
C LEU A 842 -10.07 -22.63 -10.44
N PRO A 843 -8.76 -22.81 -10.20
CA PRO A 843 -7.94 -23.81 -10.88
C PRO A 843 -8.50 -25.22 -10.76
N GLU A 844 -8.28 -26.06 -11.76
CA GLU A 844 -8.56 -27.50 -11.63
C GLU A 844 -7.59 -28.12 -10.61
N GLY A 845 -8.10 -28.98 -9.72
CA GLY A 845 -7.32 -29.59 -8.64
C GLY A 845 -7.04 -28.70 -7.42
N TRP A 846 -7.65 -27.50 -7.30
CA TRP A 846 -7.36 -26.55 -6.20
C TRP A 846 -7.58 -27.07 -4.77
N ARG A 847 -8.26 -28.22 -4.59
CA ARG A 847 -8.45 -28.87 -3.28
C ARG A 847 -7.46 -30.00 -2.97
N ASP A 848 -6.71 -30.45 -3.97
CA ASP A 848 -5.86 -31.65 -3.89
C ASP A 848 -4.40 -31.31 -3.53
N SER A 849 -4.16 -30.06 -3.11
CA SER A 849 -2.85 -29.40 -2.91
C SER A 849 -2.65 -28.86 -1.49
#